data_AF-A0A067BXY7-F1
#
_entry.id   AF-A0A067BXY7-F1
#
_cell.length_a   1.000
_cell.length_b   1.000
_cell.length_c   1.000
_cell.angle_alpha   90.00
_cell.angle_beta   90.00
_cell.angle_gamma   90.00
#
_symmetry.space_group_name_H-M   'P 1'
#
loop_
_entity.id
_entity.type
_entity.pdbx_description
1 polymer ?
#
loop_
_entity_poly.entity_id
_entity_poly.type
_entity_poly.pdbx_seq_one_letter_code
_entity_poly.pdbx_strand_id
1 'polypeptide(L)'
;MVLNMADDGVAAAYASALHSLAGTTGAHCVYETLHPRDEVPSLDVDGLESPIAWPLYTDERDELMELFHGDDRACVVVPSAQATFSDDVDEPLLGAITDAVMKRLGIRSAFSAELSHLVLESSGVASTSHLLARNPSESSFGTLLLLAPSIDKHAGGDVTVRGARDAITDVYYFDAMAAWITHALQTYGWMPLQDALQHLLSRAGATWLGAAKGAELLRHLADPRSALHTQPCAREGLLDCWHALLHALVSMPEAPTSVPSALLHHGLVLEAYFGLTAEANATWLGAKLPPSLVRHVDAYRASTLSTLLTKYPTAFHPICCVAVAIDPLLNTDDTAYLQLRPWLRTVFATFPGCLASLNGILDDTVLAAVVRVARAAHALPLVLQHAQAWLGRFILPALLQLLDDAPTLTVLRDPLLTLVTAFLADDVDEDHDHEEMRENPPDVVEMLLRDELAVLQAMLLLLRRLDGPLDMWRRAVATHRQLHDVAFARYVLVPLHQMVRDDDDDLARWLATLARPVLQRHLANDMAPSRPNWVIPSVQLPCDCVQCTAITSFLSDETRSLLSLPHIGLCPLFSAVEKRLPSEGVAIDESPTGSHVVLQKPRHWICYEHALDVAGLAALDATDEDRHAAKRQRRGRCEDLTIEM
;
A
#
# COMPACT_ATOMS: atom_id res chain seq x y z
N MET A 1 -8.79 34.69 -0.14
CA MET A 1 -8.69 35.10 -1.56
C MET A 1 -10.01 35.74 -1.95
N VAL A 2 -10.04 36.71 -2.86
CA VAL A 2 -11.25 37.41 -3.26
C VAL A 2 -11.41 37.29 -4.77
N LEU A 3 -12.56 36.80 -5.20
CA LEU A 3 -12.91 36.57 -6.60
C LEU A 3 -14.06 37.49 -6.99
N ASN A 4 -13.82 38.43 -7.90
CA ASN A 4 -14.84 39.38 -8.35
C ASN A 4 -15.44 38.98 -9.70
N MET A 5 -16.76 39.07 -9.85
CA MET A 5 -17.46 38.67 -11.07
C MET A 5 -17.86 39.81 -12.02
N ALA A 6 -17.70 41.11 -11.67
CA ALA A 6 -17.85 42.21 -12.65
C ALA A 6 -17.23 43.57 -12.25
N ASP A 7 -17.22 44.47 -13.24
CA ASP A 7 -16.85 45.90 -13.37
C ASP A 7 -15.76 46.51 -12.46
N ASP A 8 -14.74 47.13 -13.08
CA ASP A 8 -13.47 47.56 -12.48
C ASP A 8 -13.62 48.64 -11.37
N GLY A 9 -14.77 49.31 -11.28
CA GLY A 9 -15.02 50.37 -10.30
C GLY A 9 -15.37 49.87 -8.89
N VAL A 10 -16.18 48.81 -8.78
CA VAL A 10 -16.60 48.23 -7.49
C VAL A 10 -15.48 47.33 -6.93
N ALA A 11 -14.79 46.64 -7.84
CA ALA A 11 -13.53 45.93 -7.62
C ALA A 11 -12.53 46.74 -6.78
N ALA A 12 -12.26 47.98 -7.19
CA ALA A 12 -11.23 48.83 -6.59
C ALA A 12 -11.58 49.28 -5.16
N ALA A 13 -12.85 49.56 -4.88
CA ALA A 13 -13.31 49.96 -3.54
C ALA A 13 -13.19 48.81 -2.53
N TYR A 14 -13.59 47.59 -2.93
CA TYR A 14 -13.44 46.39 -2.09
C TYR A 14 -11.97 45.97 -1.95
N ALA A 15 -11.17 46.04 -3.01
CA ALA A 15 -9.73 45.78 -2.93
C ALA A 15 -9.03 46.73 -1.94
N SER A 16 -9.44 48.01 -1.89
CA SER A 16 -8.94 48.97 -0.91
C SER A 16 -9.34 48.62 0.53
N ALA A 17 -10.60 48.20 0.75
CA ALA A 17 -11.08 47.80 2.07
C ALA A 17 -10.38 46.51 2.55
N LEU A 18 -10.21 45.53 1.67
CA LEU A 18 -9.50 44.28 1.94
C LEU A 18 -8.01 44.48 2.17
N HIS A 19 -7.35 45.39 1.45
CA HIS A 19 -5.96 45.75 1.72
C HIS A 19 -5.78 46.46 3.07
N SER A 20 -6.71 47.34 3.44
CA SER A 20 -6.72 47.95 4.78
C SER A 20 -6.86 46.88 5.86
N LEU A 21 -7.60 45.81 5.57
CA LEU A 21 -7.90 44.75 6.51
C LEU A 21 -6.80 43.68 6.59
N ALA A 22 -6.14 43.37 5.46
CA ALA A 22 -4.88 42.63 5.43
C ALA A 22 -3.82 43.32 6.29
N GLY A 23 -3.76 44.65 6.24
CA GLY A 23 -2.87 45.48 7.06
C GLY A 23 -3.15 45.39 8.56
N THR A 24 -4.41 45.20 8.98
CA THR A 24 -4.77 45.09 10.40
C THR A 24 -4.71 43.67 10.95
N THR A 25 -4.95 42.65 10.12
CA THR A 25 -5.00 41.24 10.55
C THR A 25 -3.72 40.46 10.24
N GLY A 26 -2.83 40.99 9.40
CA GLY A 26 -1.66 40.26 8.89
C GLY A 26 -2.01 39.18 7.85
N ALA A 27 -3.27 39.09 7.42
CA ALA A 27 -3.71 38.12 6.43
C ALA A 27 -3.19 38.45 5.02
N HIS A 28 -2.71 37.45 4.28
CA HIS A 28 -2.40 37.61 2.86
C HIS A 28 -3.69 37.59 2.02
N CYS A 29 -4.11 38.77 1.55
CA CYS A 29 -5.23 38.89 0.62
C CYS A 29 -4.74 38.77 -0.83
N VAL A 30 -5.35 37.86 -1.59
CA VAL A 30 -5.16 37.70 -3.04
C VAL A 30 -6.46 38.06 -3.73
N TYR A 31 -6.40 38.87 -4.79
CA TYR A 31 -7.55 39.33 -5.57
C TYR A 31 -7.43 38.85 -7.03
N GLU A 32 -8.51 38.30 -7.59
CA GLU A 32 -8.61 37.91 -9.00
C GLU A 32 -10.05 38.18 -9.50
N THR A 33 -10.21 38.56 -10.76
CA THR A 33 -11.54 38.75 -11.38
C THR A 33 -11.89 37.48 -12.15
N LEU A 34 -13.01 36.84 -11.84
CA LEU A 34 -13.58 35.76 -12.63
C LEU A 34 -14.47 36.35 -13.73
N HIS A 35 -14.30 35.85 -14.96
CA HIS A 35 -15.22 36.11 -16.06
C HIS A 35 -15.89 34.78 -16.41
N PRO A 36 -17.07 34.47 -15.84
CA PRO A 36 -17.79 33.26 -16.22
C PRO A 36 -18.08 33.30 -17.73
N ARG A 37 -17.88 32.18 -18.40
CA ARG A 37 -18.31 32.02 -19.79
C ARG A 37 -19.79 31.63 -19.77
N ASP A 38 -20.62 32.61 -20.09
CA ASP A 38 -22.01 32.50 -20.55
C ASP A 38 -23.12 32.01 -19.58
N GLU A 39 -22.82 31.35 -18.46
CA GLU A 39 -23.84 30.94 -17.47
C GLU A 39 -23.38 31.25 -16.04
N VAL A 40 -24.23 31.96 -15.28
CA VAL A 40 -23.96 32.30 -13.88
C VAL A 40 -24.77 31.36 -12.99
N PRO A 41 -24.16 30.66 -12.01
CA PRO A 41 -24.87 29.67 -11.23
C PRO A 41 -26.01 30.30 -10.42
N SER A 42 -27.16 29.63 -10.41
CA SER A 42 -28.27 29.96 -9.52
C SER A 42 -28.10 29.27 -8.17
N LEU A 43 -28.57 29.91 -7.11
CA LEU A 43 -28.50 29.38 -5.75
C LEU A 43 -29.93 29.09 -5.26
N ASP A 44 -30.18 27.85 -4.86
CA ASP A 44 -31.41 27.48 -4.15
C ASP A 44 -31.25 27.85 -2.68
N VAL A 45 -32.17 28.67 -2.17
CA VAL A 45 -32.17 29.11 -0.78
C VAL A 45 -33.45 28.66 -0.10
N ASP A 46 -33.31 27.94 1.01
CA ASP A 46 -34.44 27.43 1.79
C ASP A 46 -35.39 28.55 2.17
N GLY A 47 -36.63 28.47 1.70
CA GLY A 47 -37.68 29.44 1.98
C GLY A 47 -37.96 30.43 0.85
N LEU A 48 -37.18 30.44 -0.22
CA LEU A 48 -37.53 31.10 -1.48
C LEU A 48 -38.26 30.14 -2.42
N GLU A 49 -39.20 30.66 -3.21
CA GLU A 49 -39.97 29.88 -4.19
C GLU A 49 -39.19 29.62 -5.49
N SER A 50 -38.14 30.41 -5.75
CA SER A 50 -37.31 30.31 -6.94
C SER A 50 -35.82 30.41 -6.61
N PRO A 51 -34.94 29.73 -7.36
CA PRO A 51 -33.50 29.91 -7.26
C PRO A 51 -33.13 31.38 -7.51
N ILE A 52 -32.19 31.92 -6.74
CA ILE A 52 -31.68 33.28 -6.97
C ILE A 52 -30.63 33.26 -8.06
N ALA A 53 -30.75 34.18 -9.03
CA ALA A 53 -29.79 34.33 -10.11
C ALA A 53 -28.73 35.38 -9.79
N TRP A 54 -27.64 35.37 -10.55
CA TRP A 54 -26.58 36.37 -10.45
C TRP A 54 -26.45 37.15 -11.76
N PRO A 55 -26.44 38.49 -11.74
CA PRO A 55 -26.54 39.38 -10.58
C PRO A 55 -27.90 39.31 -9.86
N LEU A 56 -27.91 39.47 -8.52
CA LEU A 56 -29.15 39.49 -7.72
C LEU A 56 -30.04 40.66 -8.16
N TYR A 57 -31.32 40.36 -8.39
CA TYR A 57 -32.34 41.37 -8.58
C TYR A 57 -32.75 42.00 -7.24
N THR A 58 -33.27 43.23 -7.30
CA THR A 58 -33.70 44.00 -6.13
C THR A 58 -34.76 43.26 -5.31
N ASP A 59 -35.69 42.58 -5.98
CA ASP A 59 -36.78 41.83 -5.34
C ASP A 59 -36.25 40.59 -4.61
N GLU A 60 -35.37 39.80 -5.25
CA GLU A 60 -34.73 38.63 -4.63
C GLU A 60 -33.88 39.00 -3.40
N ARG A 61 -33.20 40.15 -3.45
CA ARG A 61 -32.49 40.72 -2.29
C ARG A 61 -33.46 41.02 -1.16
N ASP A 62 -34.55 41.71 -1.46
CA ASP A 62 -35.52 42.14 -0.46
C ASP A 62 -36.21 40.94 0.19
N GLU A 63 -36.47 39.88 -0.57
CA GLU A 63 -36.93 38.60 -0.06
C GLU A 63 -35.91 37.93 0.87
N LEU A 64 -34.63 37.86 0.48
CA LEU A 64 -33.57 37.33 1.36
C LEU A 64 -33.38 38.17 2.63
N MET A 65 -33.50 39.49 2.50
CA MET A 65 -33.47 40.43 3.63
C MET A 65 -34.67 40.20 4.54
N GLU A 66 -35.87 40.02 4.02
CA GLU A 66 -37.05 39.75 4.82
C GLU A 66 -37.02 38.36 5.48
N LEU A 67 -36.47 37.36 4.78
CA LEU A 67 -36.46 35.96 5.21
C LEU A 67 -35.41 35.69 6.31
N PHE A 68 -34.23 36.31 6.20
CA PHE A 68 -33.09 36.01 7.07
C PHE A 68 -32.70 37.15 8.03
N HIS A 69 -33.33 38.32 7.93
CA HIS A 69 -33.16 39.35 8.96
C HIS A 69 -34.22 39.30 10.07
N GLY A 70 -33.74 39.57 11.29
CA GLY A 70 -34.57 40.16 12.34
C GLY A 70 -34.70 41.69 12.13
N ASP A 71 -34.62 42.47 13.21
CA ASP A 71 -34.85 43.93 13.17
C ASP A 71 -33.77 44.76 12.45
N ASP A 72 -32.58 44.20 12.18
CA ASP A 72 -31.47 44.91 11.54
C ASP A 72 -31.44 44.57 10.05
N ARG A 73 -31.74 45.54 9.16
CA ARG A 73 -31.78 45.35 7.70
C ARG A 73 -30.45 45.68 6.99
N ALA A 74 -29.35 45.80 7.73
CA ALA A 74 -28.07 46.24 7.18
C ALA A 74 -27.25 45.13 6.51
N CYS A 75 -27.34 43.88 7.00
CA CYS A 75 -26.47 42.77 6.58
C CYS A 75 -27.07 41.36 6.83
N VAL A 76 -27.51 40.66 5.79
CA VAL A 76 -28.02 39.27 5.89
C VAL A 76 -26.87 38.29 5.88
N VAL A 77 -26.99 37.22 6.68
CA VAL A 77 -26.15 36.02 6.57
C VAL A 77 -27.03 34.81 6.34
N VAL A 78 -26.95 34.21 5.16
CA VAL A 78 -27.61 32.94 4.81
C VAL A 78 -26.59 31.81 5.03
N PRO A 79 -26.80 30.90 6.00
CA PRO A 79 -25.93 29.74 6.21
C PRO A 79 -25.91 28.80 5.00
N SER A 80 -24.78 28.13 4.71
CA SER A 80 -24.73 27.15 3.61
C SER A 80 -25.63 25.93 3.80
N ALA A 81 -26.04 25.63 5.04
CA ALA A 81 -27.05 24.61 5.30
C ALA A 81 -28.43 24.96 4.71
N GLN A 82 -28.64 26.22 4.33
CA GLN A 82 -29.88 26.76 3.76
C GLN A 82 -29.65 27.31 2.35
N ALA A 83 -28.48 27.07 1.76
CA ALA A 83 -28.09 27.60 0.45
C ALA A 83 -27.28 26.54 -0.31
N THR A 84 -27.85 26.02 -1.39
CA THR A 84 -27.23 25.02 -2.27
C THR A 84 -27.18 25.55 -3.70
N PHE A 85 -26.11 25.27 -4.43
CA PHE A 85 -26.10 25.58 -5.86
C PHE A 85 -27.01 24.59 -6.60
N SER A 86 -27.63 25.03 -7.69
CA SER A 86 -28.41 24.11 -8.52
C SER A 86 -27.48 23.21 -9.35
N ASP A 87 -27.80 21.91 -9.40
CA ASP A 87 -26.91 20.79 -9.72
C ASP A 87 -26.24 20.80 -11.12
N ASP A 88 -26.54 21.75 -12.02
CA ASP A 88 -26.03 21.75 -13.40
C ASP A 88 -24.91 22.78 -13.68
N VAL A 89 -24.54 23.65 -12.73
CA VAL A 89 -23.60 24.78 -12.97
C VAL A 89 -22.39 24.79 -12.01
N ASP A 90 -22.27 23.78 -11.15
CA ASP A 90 -21.23 23.71 -10.10
C ASP A 90 -19.81 23.46 -10.62
N GLU A 91 -19.65 22.51 -11.55
CA GLU A 91 -18.32 22.11 -12.01
C GLU A 91 -17.52 23.23 -12.69
N PRO A 92 -18.10 24.07 -13.57
CA PRO A 92 -17.34 25.12 -14.24
C PRO A 92 -16.89 26.26 -13.31
N LEU A 93 -17.74 26.71 -12.38
CA LEU A 93 -17.39 27.77 -11.44
C LEU A 93 -16.38 27.27 -10.41
N LEU A 94 -16.61 26.10 -9.81
CA LEU A 94 -15.68 25.49 -8.86
C LEU A 94 -14.34 25.17 -9.54
N GLY A 95 -14.36 24.73 -10.81
CA GLY A 95 -13.15 24.55 -11.62
C GLY A 95 -12.37 25.85 -11.82
N ALA A 96 -13.04 26.94 -12.21
CA ALA A 96 -12.40 28.24 -12.40
C ALA A 96 -11.84 28.83 -11.09
N ILE A 97 -12.56 28.68 -9.98
CA ILE A 97 -12.09 29.01 -8.63
C ILE A 97 -10.84 28.19 -8.30
N THR A 98 -10.89 26.88 -8.55
CA THR A 98 -9.80 25.95 -8.26
C THR A 98 -8.53 26.32 -9.01
N ASP A 99 -8.64 26.51 -10.32
CA ASP A 99 -7.53 26.92 -11.18
C ASP A 99 -6.92 28.25 -10.75
N ALA A 100 -7.76 29.24 -10.42
CA ALA A 100 -7.30 30.56 -9.98
C ALA A 100 -6.52 30.48 -8.65
N VAL A 101 -7.04 29.74 -7.68
CA VAL A 101 -6.41 29.52 -6.37
C VAL A 101 -5.10 28.74 -6.53
N MET A 102 -5.09 27.65 -7.30
CA MET A 102 -3.90 26.85 -7.58
C MET A 102 -2.79 27.69 -8.23
N LYS A 103 -3.16 28.45 -9.27
CA LYS A 103 -2.22 29.31 -10.01
C LYS A 103 -1.64 30.42 -9.13
N ARG A 104 -2.46 31.07 -8.29
CA ARG A 104 -2.03 32.23 -7.49
C ARG A 104 -1.30 31.86 -6.21
N LEU A 105 -1.75 30.82 -5.51
CA LEU A 105 -1.13 30.38 -4.26
C LEU A 105 0.01 29.38 -4.50
N GLY A 106 0.26 29.00 -5.76
CA GLY A 106 1.24 27.98 -6.11
C GLY A 106 0.88 26.60 -5.54
N ILE A 107 -0.41 26.39 -5.23
CA ILE A 107 -0.92 25.12 -4.71
C ILE A 107 -0.94 24.12 -5.88
N ARG A 108 -0.10 23.08 -5.78
CA ARG A 108 0.00 22.01 -6.77
C ARG A 108 -0.87 20.79 -6.45
N SER A 109 -1.62 20.85 -5.36
CA SER A 109 -2.45 19.77 -4.82
C SER A 109 -3.94 20.04 -5.08
N ALA A 110 -4.75 18.97 -5.11
CA ALA A 110 -6.21 19.09 -5.11
C ALA A 110 -6.69 19.64 -3.75
N PHE A 111 -7.72 20.48 -3.76
CA PHE A 111 -8.39 20.99 -2.56
C PHE A 111 -9.90 21.02 -2.80
N SER A 112 -10.70 21.05 -1.73
CA SER A 112 -12.15 21.27 -1.84
C SER A 112 -12.53 22.67 -1.39
N ALA A 113 -13.38 23.33 -2.18
CA ALA A 113 -14.04 24.57 -1.81
C ALA A 113 -15.49 24.25 -1.46
N GLU A 114 -15.91 24.60 -0.25
CA GLU A 114 -17.29 24.45 0.20
C GLU A 114 -17.87 25.83 0.51
N LEU A 115 -19.07 26.13 0.03
CA LEU A 115 -19.80 27.33 0.44
C LEU A 115 -20.06 27.25 1.94
N SER A 116 -19.73 28.31 2.67
CA SER A 116 -19.94 28.33 4.12
C SER A 116 -21.12 29.19 4.53
N HIS A 117 -21.29 30.33 3.85
CA HIS A 117 -22.43 31.24 4.01
C HIS A 117 -22.46 32.28 2.88
N LEU A 118 -23.65 32.79 2.57
CA LEU A 118 -23.85 33.95 1.71
C LEU A 118 -24.11 35.17 2.59
N VAL A 119 -23.36 36.26 2.37
CA VAL A 119 -23.55 37.53 3.07
C VAL A 119 -24.09 38.56 2.09
N LEU A 120 -25.13 39.30 2.45
CA LEU A 120 -25.69 40.39 1.64
C LEU A 120 -25.71 41.68 2.46
N GLU A 121 -25.05 42.73 1.98
CA GLU A 121 -24.99 44.03 2.68
C GLU A 121 -25.82 45.09 1.93
N SER A 122 -26.78 45.72 2.62
CA SER A 122 -27.77 46.61 1.99
C SER A 122 -27.29 48.06 1.80
N SER A 123 -26.06 48.39 2.19
CA SER A 123 -25.57 49.78 2.10
C SER A 123 -24.11 49.88 1.71
N GLY A 124 -23.76 50.90 0.91
CA GLY A 124 -22.38 51.25 0.57
C GLY A 124 -21.54 51.77 1.73
N VAL A 125 -21.89 51.41 2.97
CA VAL A 125 -21.06 51.61 4.16
C VAL A 125 -20.24 50.35 4.31
N ALA A 126 -18.94 50.43 4.02
CA ALA A 126 -18.01 49.31 4.05
C ALA A 126 -17.81 48.75 5.48
N SER A 127 -18.81 48.09 6.06
CA SER A 127 -18.69 47.46 7.37
C SER A 127 -18.15 46.04 7.19
N THR A 128 -16.87 45.94 6.83
CA THR A 128 -16.12 44.68 6.69
C THR A 128 -16.06 43.83 7.98
N SER A 129 -16.62 44.31 9.09
CA SER A 129 -16.67 43.63 10.38
C SER A 129 -17.54 42.36 10.36
N HIS A 130 -18.55 42.27 9.49
CA HIS A 130 -19.44 41.09 9.42
C HIS A 130 -18.88 39.96 8.55
N LEU A 131 -18.02 40.28 7.57
CA LEU A 131 -17.38 39.33 6.65
C LEU A 131 -16.34 38.41 7.33
N LEU A 132 -15.98 38.67 8.59
CA LEU A 132 -14.89 37.97 9.30
C LEU A 132 -15.24 37.59 10.74
N ALA A 133 -16.51 37.73 11.15
CA ALA A 133 -16.92 37.48 12.52
C ALA A 133 -16.87 35.99 12.93
N ARG A 134 -16.63 35.08 11.98
CA ARG A 134 -16.39 33.66 12.27
C ARG A 134 -14.96 33.28 11.88
N ASN A 135 -14.21 32.78 12.87
CA ASN A 135 -12.96 32.08 12.60
C ASN A 135 -13.24 30.99 11.56
N PRO A 136 -12.36 30.80 10.55
CA PRO A 136 -12.46 29.65 9.65
C PRO A 136 -12.56 28.37 10.49
N SER A 137 -13.29 27.37 9.98
CA SER A 137 -13.32 26.06 10.62
C SER A 137 -11.87 25.56 10.85
N GLU A 138 -11.60 24.86 11.95
CA GLU A 138 -10.24 24.38 12.32
C GLU A 138 -9.52 23.56 11.22
N SER A 139 -10.25 23.12 10.18
CA SER A 139 -9.78 22.38 9.00
C SER A 139 -9.58 23.23 7.73
N SER A 140 -9.80 24.54 7.78
CA SER A 140 -9.64 25.44 6.64
C SER A 140 -8.30 26.16 6.68
N PHE A 141 -7.63 26.24 5.54
CA PHE A 141 -6.39 27.01 5.38
C PHE A 141 -6.65 28.42 4.83
N GLY A 142 -7.90 28.75 4.50
CA GLY A 142 -8.24 30.04 3.93
C GLY A 142 -9.71 30.21 3.59
N THR A 143 -10.13 31.47 3.62
CA THR A 143 -11.46 31.94 3.27
C THR A 143 -11.41 32.57 1.87
N LEU A 144 -12.37 32.23 1.01
CA LEU A 144 -12.53 32.70 -0.35
C LEU A 144 -13.80 33.55 -0.43
N LEU A 145 -13.63 34.86 -0.52
CA LEU A 145 -14.77 35.78 -0.68
C LEU A 145 -15.13 35.86 -2.17
N LEU A 146 -16.33 35.41 -2.53
CA LEU A 146 -16.90 35.67 -3.84
C LEU A 146 -17.63 37.01 -3.74
N LEU A 147 -17.29 37.97 -4.59
CA LEU A 147 -18.01 39.25 -4.65
C LEU A 147 -18.84 39.24 -5.94
N ALA A 148 -20.12 38.86 -5.79
CA ALA A 148 -21.10 39.01 -6.86
C ALA A 148 -21.73 40.41 -6.79
N PRO A 149 -21.61 41.26 -7.81
CA PRO A 149 -22.28 42.55 -7.83
C PRO A 149 -23.79 42.38 -8.03
N SER A 150 -24.61 43.08 -7.24
CA SER A 150 -26.02 43.31 -7.57
C SER A 150 -26.15 44.48 -8.56
N ILE A 151 -27.27 44.53 -9.29
CA ILE A 151 -27.62 45.63 -10.21
C ILE A 151 -27.61 47.00 -9.48
N ASP A 152 -27.78 47.00 -8.16
CA ASP A 152 -27.83 48.19 -7.30
C ASP A 152 -26.57 48.44 -6.43
N LYS A 153 -25.40 47.89 -6.79
CA LYS A 153 -24.10 48.07 -6.09
C LYS A 153 -23.97 47.41 -4.71
N HIS A 154 -24.58 46.25 -4.51
CA HIS A 154 -24.31 45.39 -3.34
C HIS A 154 -23.34 44.26 -3.70
N ALA A 155 -22.59 43.73 -2.73
CA ALA A 155 -21.68 42.61 -2.92
C ALA A 155 -21.99 41.47 -1.93
N GLY A 156 -21.80 40.21 -2.35
CA GLY A 156 -21.98 39.06 -1.46
C GLY A 156 -21.28 37.76 -1.89
N GLY A 157 -20.80 37.01 -0.88
CA GLY A 157 -20.36 35.60 -0.94
C GLY A 157 -19.10 35.23 -0.10
N ASP A 158 -19.16 34.15 0.71
CA ASP A 158 -17.99 33.52 1.38
C ASP A 158 -17.93 31.99 1.17
N VAL A 159 -16.82 31.50 0.64
CA VAL A 159 -16.47 30.10 0.36
C VAL A 159 -15.27 29.70 1.22
N THR A 160 -15.39 28.63 2.00
CA THR A 160 -14.30 28.16 2.85
C THR A 160 -13.51 27.08 2.12
N VAL A 161 -12.19 27.24 1.99
CA VAL A 161 -11.33 26.25 1.35
C VAL A 161 -10.80 25.29 2.41
N ARG A 162 -11.08 23.99 2.25
CA ARG A 162 -10.59 22.94 3.16
C ARG A 162 -9.41 22.21 2.52
N GLY A 163 -8.37 21.97 3.32
CA GLY A 163 -7.33 21.03 2.93
C GLY A 163 -7.91 19.63 2.96
N ALA A 164 -7.56 18.78 1.97
CA ALA A 164 -7.90 17.37 2.01
C ALA A 164 -7.58 16.83 3.41
N ARG A 165 -8.59 16.28 4.09
CA ARG A 165 -8.44 15.69 5.42
C ARG A 165 -7.28 14.70 5.35
N ASP A 166 -6.22 15.02 6.09
CA ASP A 166 -5.02 14.22 6.34
C ASP A 166 -3.96 14.14 5.22
N ALA A 167 -3.25 15.24 4.97
CA ALA A 167 -1.99 15.24 4.20
C ALA A 167 -0.92 14.25 4.74
N ILE A 168 -1.05 13.80 6.00
CA ILE A 168 -0.20 12.74 6.58
C ILE A 168 -0.63 11.34 6.16
N THR A 169 -1.93 11.08 5.98
CA THR A 169 -2.44 9.73 5.66
C THR A 169 -2.49 9.48 4.16
N ASP A 170 -2.56 10.54 3.35
CA ASP A 170 -2.53 10.43 1.90
C ASP A 170 -1.10 10.16 1.40
N VAL A 171 -0.92 8.94 0.87
CA VAL A 171 0.36 8.38 0.41
C VAL A 171 1.04 9.29 -0.63
N TYR A 172 0.27 10.05 -1.41
CA TYR A 172 0.81 10.95 -2.44
C TYR A 172 1.44 12.23 -1.91
N TYR A 173 1.11 12.65 -0.67
CA TYR A 173 1.60 13.92 -0.09
C TYR A 173 2.64 13.74 1.02
N PHE A 174 2.82 12.51 1.51
CA PHE A 174 3.75 12.21 2.59
C PHE A 174 5.18 12.67 2.28
N ASP A 175 5.71 12.37 1.08
CA ASP A 175 7.08 12.72 0.69
C ASP A 175 7.29 14.24 0.62
N ALA A 176 6.33 14.97 0.05
CA ALA A 176 6.40 16.42 -0.07
C ALA A 176 6.35 17.09 1.31
N MET A 177 5.50 16.59 2.21
CA MET A 177 5.41 17.07 3.58
C MET A 177 6.69 16.75 4.37
N ALA A 178 7.21 15.52 4.28
CA ALA A 178 8.43 15.11 4.95
C ALA A 178 9.63 15.96 4.49
N ALA A 179 9.73 16.25 3.18
CA ALA A 179 10.74 17.14 2.63
C ALA A 179 10.59 18.58 3.15
N TRP A 180 9.37 19.11 3.22
CA TRP A 180 9.12 20.45 3.76
C TRP A 180 9.48 20.55 5.25
N ILE A 181 9.05 19.59 6.08
CA ILE A 181 9.37 19.53 7.51
C ILE A 181 10.89 19.43 7.70
N THR A 182 11.56 18.61 6.89
CA THR A 182 13.01 18.47 6.89
C THR A 182 13.68 19.81 6.59
N HIS A 183 13.23 20.52 5.56
CA HIS A 183 13.75 21.84 5.20
C HIS A 183 13.48 22.89 6.29
N ALA A 184 12.29 22.88 6.89
CA ALA A 184 11.94 23.79 7.98
C ALA A 184 12.85 23.56 9.22
N LEU A 185 13.07 22.31 9.62
CA LEU A 185 14.00 21.96 10.71
C LEU A 185 15.45 22.31 10.36
N GLN A 186 15.88 22.14 9.11
CA GLN A 186 17.21 22.56 8.66
C GLN A 186 17.38 24.09 8.78
N THR A 187 16.34 24.85 8.51
CA THR A 187 16.37 26.32 8.46
C THR A 187 16.21 26.95 9.85
N TYR A 188 15.24 26.48 10.63
CA TYR A 188 14.84 27.11 11.89
C TYR A 188 15.30 26.33 13.13
N GLY A 189 15.74 25.08 12.97
CA GLY A 189 16.13 24.19 14.06
C GLY A 189 14.96 23.55 14.79
N TRP A 190 15.28 22.64 15.72
CA TRP A 190 14.29 21.84 16.44
C TRP A 190 13.46 22.62 17.45
N MET A 191 14.09 23.45 18.31
CA MET A 191 13.37 24.10 19.40
C MET A 191 12.18 24.96 18.95
N PRO A 192 12.27 25.81 17.90
CA PRO A 192 11.13 26.65 17.50
C PRO A 192 9.97 25.85 16.90
N LEU A 193 10.24 24.66 16.36
CA LEU A 193 9.26 23.85 15.63
C LEU A 193 8.75 22.65 16.45
N GLN A 194 9.33 22.39 17.62
CA GLN A 194 9.03 21.22 18.43
C GLN A 194 7.55 21.13 18.81
N ASP A 195 6.94 22.21 19.32
CA ASP A 195 5.54 22.21 19.75
C ASP A 195 4.58 21.99 18.57
N ALA A 196 4.87 22.60 17.42
CA ALA A 196 4.08 22.40 16.20
C ALA A 196 4.17 20.96 15.70
N LEU A 197 5.36 20.36 15.76
CA LEU A 197 5.57 18.96 15.35
C LEU A 197 4.89 17.98 16.32
N GLN A 198 4.95 18.23 17.64
CA GLN A 198 4.22 17.44 18.63
C GLN A 198 2.71 17.53 18.41
N HIS A 199 2.19 18.73 18.16
CA HIS A 199 0.75 18.91 17.91
C HIS A 199 0.32 18.19 16.62
N LEU A 200 1.12 18.28 15.55
CA LEU A 200 0.91 17.55 14.31
C LEU A 200 0.87 16.02 14.55
N LEU A 201 1.82 15.48 15.30
CA LEU A 201 1.92 14.04 15.57
C LEU A 201 0.87 13.54 16.56
N SER A 202 0.48 14.35 17.54
CA SER A 202 -0.66 14.04 18.41
C SER A 202 -1.96 13.94 17.61
N ARG A 203 -2.15 14.80 16.60
CA ARG A 203 -3.29 14.71 15.67
C ARG A 203 -3.19 13.50 14.76
N ALA A 204 -2.01 13.22 14.21
CA ALA A 204 -1.78 12.02 13.41
C ALA A 204 -2.06 10.74 14.22
N GLY A 205 -1.71 10.73 15.51
CA GLY A 205 -1.98 9.66 16.46
C GLY A 205 -3.45 9.43 16.81
N ALA A 206 -4.38 10.29 16.34
CA ALA A 206 -5.81 10.05 16.48
C ALA A 206 -6.32 8.90 15.60
N THR A 207 -5.52 8.43 14.65
CA THR A 207 -5.81 7.23 13.84
C THR A 207 -4.58 6.32 13.77
N TRP A 208 -4.79 5.01 13.57
CA TRP A 208 -3.69 4.05 13.46
C TRP A 208 -2.86 4.24 12.18
N LEU A 209 -3.50 4.63 11.07
CA LEU A 209 -2.81 4.96 9.82
C LEU A 209 -2.00 6.25 9.94
N GLY A 210 -2.61 7.31 10.50
CA GLY A 210 -1.90 8.56 10.78
C GLY A 210 -0.73 8.35 11.71
N ALA A 211 -0.85 7.46 12.70
CA ALA A 211 0.26 7.11 13.56
C ALA A 211 1.37 6.35 12.84
N ALA A 212 1.04 5.41 11.95
CA ALA A 212 2.04 4.72 11.14
C ALA A 212 2.85 5.72 10.30
N LYS A 213 2.18 6.69 9.69
CA LYS A 213 2.81 7.78 8.91
C LYS A 213 3.58 8.77 9.79
N GLY A 214 3.08 9.07 10.98
CA GLY A 214 3.80 9.85 11.98
C GLY A 214 5.11 9.18 12.42
N ALA A 215 5.08 7.87 12.65
CA ALA A 215 6.26 7.07 12.95
C ALA A 215 7.23 7.01 11.74
N GLU A 216 6.70 6.88 10.52
CA GLU A 216 7.49 6.94 9.29
C GLU A 216 8.22 8.29 9.15
N LEU A 217 7.53 9.40 9.40
CA LEU A 217 8.10 10.74 9.37
C LEU A 217 9.21 10.88 10.42
N LEU A 218 8.95 10.47 11.66
CA LEU A 218 9.95 10.51 12.72
C LEU A 218 11.18 9.68 12.39
N ARG A 219 11.00 8.50 11.79
CA ARG A 219 12.12 7.67 11.33
C ARG A 219 12.92 8.38 10.24
N HIS A 220 12.26 9.03 9.28
CA HIS A 220 12.92 9.81 8.23
C HIS A 220 13.76 10.95 8.83
N LEU A 221 13.21 11.67 9.81
CA LEU A 221 13.91 12.75 10.51
C LEU A 221 15.06 12.24 11.39
N ALA A 222 14.96 11.00 11.88
CA ALA A 222 15.98 10.34 12.69
C ALA A 222 17.09 9.65 11.87
N ASP A 223 17.04 9.68 10.53
CA ASP A 223 18.05 9.05 9.68
C ASP A 223 19.45 9.59 10.03
N PRO A 224 20.41 8.73 10.44
CA PRO A 224 21.77 9.15 10.76
C PRO A 224 22.50 9.86 9.61
N ARG A 225 22.05 9.66 8.36
CA ARG A 225 22.58 10.32 7.17
C ARG A 225 22.05 11.74 6.99
N SER A 226 20.98 12.11 7.70
CA SER A 226 20.39 13.44 7.64
C SER A 226 21.23 14.46 8.42
N ALA A 227 21.40 15.66 7.85
CA ALA A 227 22.03 16.78 8.56
C ALA A 227 21.28 17.16 9.86
N LEU A 228 19.98 16.85 9.94
CA LEU A 228 19.15 17.11 11.11
C LEU A 228 19.60 16.36 12.36
N HIS A 229 20.15 15.16 12.20
CA HIS A 229 20.58 14.30 13.31
C HIS A 229 21.65 14.98 14.18
N THR A 230 22.49 15.81 13.57
CA THR A 230 23.59 16.51 14.25
C THR A 230 23.19 17.83 14.89
N GLN A 231 21.94 18.28 14.70
CA GLN A 231 21.48 19.56 15.24
C GLN A 231 21.28 19.49 16.77
N PRO A 232 21.48 20.60 17.49
CA PRO A 232 21.15 20.70 18.91
C PRO A 232 19.68 20.34 19.16
N CYS A 233 19.41 19.59 20.23
CA CYS A 233 18.08 19.14 20.65
C CYS A 233 17.35 18.20 19.68
N ALA A 234 17.98 17.72 18.60
CA ALA A 234 17.32 16.86 17.61
C ALA A 234 16.76 15.58 18.24
N ARG A 235 17.58 14.88 19.02
CA ARG A 235 17.18 13.65 19.71
C ARG A 235 16.05 13.90 20.70
N GLU A 236 16.16 14.94 21.53
CA GLU A 236 15.15 15.27 22.54
C GLU A 236 13.81 15.64 21.89
N GLY A 237 13.84 16.42 20.80
CA GLY A 237 12.65 16.79 20.04
C GLY A 237 11.99 15.58 19.39
N LEU A 238 12.77 14.70 18.75
CA LEU A 238 12.29 13.42 18.19
C LEU A 238 11.65 12.53 19.26
N LEU A 239 12.30 12.41 20.43
CA LEU A 239 11.82 11.58 21.53
C LEU A 239 10.49 12.11 22.08
N ASP A 240 10.37 13.43 22.28
CA ASP A 240 9.13 14.04 22.75
C ASP A 240 7.99 13.89 21.74
N CYS A 241 8.30 14.01 20.45
CA CYS A 241 7.35 13.76 19.37
C CYS A 241 6.90 12.29 19.30
N TRP A 242 7.83 11.35 19.48
CA TRP A 242 7.52 9.91 19.54
C TRP A 242 6.60 9.58 20.72
N HIS A 243 6.88 10.13 21.90
CA HIS A 243 6.03 9.94 23.08
C HIS A 243 4.65 10.58 22.93
N ALA A 244 4.54 11.76 22.32
CA ALA A 244 3.25 12.37 22.03
C ALA A 244 2.40 11.46 21.14
N LEU A 245 3.02 10.84 20.13
CA LEU A 245 2.37 9.90 19.25
C LEU A 245 1.93 8.62 19.99
N LEU A 246 2.81 8.02 20.79
CA LEU A 246 2.48 6.83 21.60
C LEU A 246 1.40 7.11 22.64
N HIS A 247 1.42 8.28 23.28
CA HIS A 247 0.41 8.69 24.25
C HIS A 247 -0.96 8.82 23.58
N ALA A 248 -1.04 9.40 22.38
CA ALA A 248 -2.29 9.47 21.61
C ALA A 248 -2.83 8.06 21.30
N LEU A 249 -1.96 7.15 20.84
CA LEU A 249 -2.33 5.75 20.57
C LEU A 249 -2.80 5.00 21.82
N VAL A 250 -2.08 5.11 22.93
CA VAL A 250 -2.44 4.50 24.21
C VAL A 250 -3.72 5.11 24.78
N SER A 251 -4.13 6.31 24.37
CA SER A 251 -5.39 6.92 24.82
C SER A 251 -6.60 6.43 24.04
N MET A 252 -6.42 5.69 22.94
CA MET A 252 -7.55 5.19 22.17
C MET A 252 -8.36 4.13 22.95
N PRO A 253 -9.69 4.13 22.84
CA PRO A 253 -10.54 3.18 23.56
C PRO A 253 -10.35 1.76 23.04
N GLU A 254 -10.23 1.59 21.72
CA GLU A 254 -10.14 0.29 21.05
C GLU A 254 -9.09 0.35 19.91
N ALA A 255 -8.50 -0.80 19.61
CA ALA A 255 -7.64 -0.98 18.46
C ALA A 255 -8.40 -1.71 17.33
N PRO A 256 -8.09 -1.42 16.05
CA PRO A 256 -8.62 -2.17 14.94
C PRO A 256 -8.14 -3.63 15.00
N THR A 257 -8.83 -4.48 14.26
CA THR A 257 -8.45 -5.89 14.09
C THR A 257 -7.08 -6.06 13.45
N SER A 258 -6.63 -5.08 12.65
CA SER A 258 -5.31 -5.05 12.04
C SER A 258 -4.70 -3.66 12.14
N VAL A 259 -3.48 -3.58 12.68
CA VAL A 259 -2.68 -2.36 12.74
C VAL A 259 -1.68 -2.35 11.59
N PRO A 260 -1.45 -1.21 10.91
CA PRO A 260 -0.43 -1.13 9.87
C PRO A 260 0.94 -1.61 10.39
N SER A 261 1.52 -2.63 9.75
CA SER A 261 2.84 -3.18 10.11
C SER A 261 3.94 -2.11 10.09
N ALA A 262 3.78 -1.08 9.25
CA ALA A 262 4.65 0.10 9.18
C ALA A 262 4.77 0.83 10.53
N LEU A 263 3.69 0.93 11.33
CA LEU A 263 3.76 1.56 12.66
C LEU A 263 4.74 0.81 13.57
N LEU A 264 4.62 -0.51 13.62
CA LEU A 264 5.52 -1.34 14.41
C LEU A 264 6.95 -1.24 13.86
N HIS A 265 7.15 -1.45 12.56
CA HIS A 265 8.46 -1.38 11.92
C HIS A 265 9.19 -0.06 12.21
N HIS A 266 8.54 1.08 11.97
CA HIS A 266 9.14 2.40 12.23
C HIS A 266 9.32 2.67 13.73
N GLY A 267 8.37 2.24 14.56
CA GLY A 267 8.48 2.33 16.01
C GLY A 267 9.69 1.57 16.57
N LEU A 268 9.97 0.36 16.06
CA LEU A 268 11.14 -0.42 16.50
C LEU A 268 12.46 0.24 16.14
N VAL A 269 12.55 0.80 14.93
CA VAL A 269 13.73 1.55 14.50
C VAL A 269 13.94 2.78 15.38
N LEU A 270 12.87 3.51 15.72
CA LEU A 270 12.94 4.68 16.61
C LEU A 270 13.36 4.31 18.03
N GLU A 271 12.76 3.27 18.63
CA GLU A 271 13.14 2.79 19.97
C GLU A 271 14.63 2.39 20.03
N ALA A 272 15.11 1.69 18.99
CA ALA A 272 16.51 1.33 18.88
C ALA A 272 17.44 2.52 18.73
N TYR A 273 17.06 3.49 17.89
CA TYR A 273 17.77 4.75 17.74
C TYR A 273 17.90 5.49 19.08
N PHE A 274 16.83 5.57 19.87
CA PHE A 274 16.86 6.21 21.18
C PHE A 274 17.66 5.41 22.23
N GLY A 275 17.67 4.08 22.13
CA GLY A 275 18.44 3.17 22.98
C GLY A 275 19.95 3.20 22.70
N LEU A 276 20.37 3.25 21.43
CA LEU A 276 21.79 3.34 21.04
C LEU A 276 22.41 4.69 21.42
N THR A 277 21.60 5.76 21.39
CA THR A 277 22.04 7.13 21.74
C THR A 277 21.90 7.46 23.22
N ALA A 278 21.61 6.47 24.08
CA ALA A 278 21.41 6.66 25.52
C ALA A 278 22.70 6.93 26.31
N GLU A 279 23.88 6.90 25.66
CA GLU A 279 25.11 7.33 26.32
C GLU A 279 24.99 8.82 26.70
N ALA A 280 25.05 9.09 28.01
CA ALA A 280 24.75 10.41 28.58
C ALA A 280 25.65 11.56 28.10
N ASN A 281 26.69 11.31 27.31
CA ASN A 281 27.56 12.34 26.73
C ASN A 281 27.22 12.66 25.26
N ALA A 282 26.39 11.85 24.60
CA ALA A 282 26.05 11.99 23.19
C ALA A 282 24.80 12.86 22.94
N THR A 283 24.07 13.22 23.99
CA THR A 283 22.82 14.00 23.89
C THR A 283 23.04 15.45 24.30
N TRP A 284 22.21 16.36 23.81
CA TRP A 284 22.34 17.79 24.14
C TRP A 284 22.04 18.05 25.62
N LEU A 285 21.02 17.38 26.16
CA LEU A 285 20.74 17.40 27.60
C LEU A 285 21.87 16.73 28.39
N GLY A 286 22.42 15.64 27.86
CA GLY A 286 23.56 14.92 28.44
C GLY A 286 24.81 15.76 28.61
N ALA A 287 25.11 16.61 27.64
CA ALA A 287 26.21 17.58 27.72
C ALA A 287 25.98 18.68 28.78
N LYS A 288 24.73 18.89 29.24
CA LYS A 288 24.34 20.00 30.13
C LYS A 288 23.90 19.55 31.53
N LEU A 289 23.52 18.30 31.69
CA LEU A 289 22.95 17.75 32.91
C LEU A 289 23.73 16.51 33.37
N PRO A 290 23.87 16.29 34.69
CA PRO A 290 24.40 15.04 35.22
C PRO A 290 23.67 13.81 34.67
N PRO A 291 24.39 12.70 34.35
CA PRO A 291 23.79 11.48 33.81
C PRO A 291 22.67 10.86 34.66
N SER A 292 22.65 11.13 35.98
CA SER A 292 21.57 10.69 36.87
C SER A 292 20.26 11.44 36.64
N LEU A 293 20.33 12.74 36.36
CA LEU A 293 19.15 13.56 36.06
C LEU A 293 18.61 13.25 34.66
N VAL A 294 19.49 13.06 33.67
CA VAL A 294 19.07 12.65 32.31
C VAL A 294 18.32 11.32 32.36
N ARG A 295 18.87 10.32 33.06
CA ARG A 295 18.19 9.03 33.29
C ARG A 295 16.84 9.18 33.99
N HIS A 296 16.72 10.12 34.93
CA HIS A 296 15.46 10.36 35.63
C HIS A 296 14.41 11.02 34.71
N VAL A 297 14.82 11.99 33.89
CA VAL A 297 13.95 12.63 32.88
C VAL A 297 13.48 11.60 31.85
N ASP A 298 14.40 10.78 31.32
CA ASP A 298 14.06 9.72 30.37
C ASP A 298 13.11 8.68 30.99
N ALA A 299 13.30 8.32 32.27
CA ALA A 299 12.40 7.40 32.98
C ALA A 299 10.98 7.98 33.21
N TYR A 300 10.82 9.30 33.32
CA TYR A 300 9.50 9.94 33.42
C TYR A 300 8.76 10.00 32.08
N ARG A 301 9.49 9.89 30.97
CA ARG A 301 8.95 9.92 29.61
C ARG A 301 8.51 8.52 29.13
N ALA A 302 8.36 7.55 30.04
CA ALA A 302 8.26 6.10 29.82
C ALA A 302 7.04 5.55 29.04
N SER A 303 6.31 6.35 28.25
CA SER A 303 5.39 5.80 27.26
C SER A 303 6.21 5.14 26.16
N THR A 304 6.53 3.87 26.35
CA THR A 304 7.31 3.08 25.40
C THR A 304 6.38 2.35 24.44
N LEU A 305 6.90 1.96 23.29
CA LEU A 305 6.21 1.06 22.40
C LEU A 305 5.77 -0.22 23.13
N SER A 306 6.57 -0.72 24.08
CA SER A 306 6.20 -1.88 24.92
C SER A 306 4.86 -1.70 25.64
N THR A 307 4.53 -0.48 26.10
CA THR A 307 3.25 -0.17 26.74
C THR A 307 2.10 -0.32 25.75
N LEU A 308 2.27 0.18 24.52
CA LEU A 308 1.29 0.06 23.45
C LEU A 308 1.06 -1.40 23.07
N LEU A 309 2.14 -2.16 22.89
CA LEU A 309 2.08 -3.58 22.52
C LEU A 309 1.42 -4.44 23.62
N THR A 310 1.62 -4.09 24.89
CA THR A 310 0.98 -4.78 26.02
C THR A 310 -0.50 -4.43 26.13
N LYS A 311 -0.90 -3.19 25.79
CA LYS A 311 -2.29 -2.75 25.83
C LYS A 311 -3.15 -3.40 24.74
N TYR A 312 -2.58 -3.61 23.54
CA TYR A 312 -3.33 -4.12 22.37
C TYR A 312 -2.72 -5.39 21.76
N PRO A 313 -2.59 -6.49 22.52
CA PRO A 313 -1.89 -7.69 22.05
C PRO A 313 -2.53 -8.35 20.82
N THR A 314 -3.84 -8.20 20.65
CA THR A 314 -4.59 -8.74 19.49
C THR A 314 -4.36 -7.92 18.21
N ALA A 315 -4.20 -6.61 18.34
CA ALA A 315 -3.99 -5.70 17.22
C ALA A 315 -2.59 -5.86 16.61
N PHE A 316 -1.61 -6.22 17.44
CA PHE A 316 -0.26 -6.62 17.03
C PHE A 316 -0.17 -8.13 16.81
N HIS A 317 -0.96 -8.64 15.87
CA HIS A 317 -1.04 -10.06 15.56
C HIS A 317 0.34 -10.65 15.20
N PRO A 318 0.77 -11.77 15.80
CA PRO A 318 2.10 -12.37 15.60
C PRO A 318 2.39 -12.68 14.12
N ILE A 319 1.36 -13.13 13.39
CA ILE A 319 1.45 -13.53 11.98
C ILE A 319 1.41 -12.29 11.06
N CYS A 320 0.29 -11.57 11.02
CA CYS A 320 0.05 -10.54 9.99
C CYS A 320 0.74 -9.20 10.25
N CYS A 321 1.07 -8.88 11.50
CA CYS A 321 1.63 -7.57 11.85
C CYS A 321 3.09 -7.70 12.30
N VAL A 322 3.36 -8.51 13.32
CA VAL A 322 4.68 -8.58 13.96
C VAL A 322 5.72 -9.23 13.07
N ALA A 323 5.40 -10.36 12.44
CA ALA A 323 6.33 -11.00 11.51
C ALA A 323 6.68 -10.07 10.34
N VAL A 324 5.67 -9.49 9.68
CA VAL A 324 5.85 -8.59 8.54
C VAL A 324 6.65 -7.33 8.91
N ALA A 325 6.42 -6.77 10.09
CA ALA A 325 7.12 -5.57 10.54
C ALA A 325 8.59 -5.82 10.92
N ILE A 326 8.92 -7.00 11.46
CA ILE A 326 10.26 -7.30 11.99
C ILE A 326 11.16 -7.94 10.96
N ASP A 327 10.60 -8.69 10.01
CA ASP A 327 11.38 -9.41 9.02
C ASP A 327 12.37 -8.54 8.23
N PRO A 328 12.00 -7.33 7.75
CA PRO A 328 12.96 -6.41 7.12
C PRO A 328 14.11 -6.01 8.04
N LEU A 329 13.84 -5.90 9.36
CA LEU A 329 14.81 -5.48 10.37
C LEU A 329 15.82 -6.57 10.71
N LEU A 330 15.52 -7.84 10.42
CA LEU A 330 16.47 -8.95 10.62
C LEU A 330 17.61 -8.93 9.61
N ASN A 331 17.38 -8.33 8.44
CA ASN A 331 18.37 -8.26 7.35
C ASN A 331 19.24 -7.01 7.42
N THR A 332 18.76 -5.94 8.07
CA THR A 332 19.60 -4.83 8.47
C THR A 332 20.39 -5.27 9.70
N ASP A 333 21.71 -5.03 9.76
CA ASP A 333 22.58 -5.29 10.94
C ASP A 333 22.16 -4.50 12.21
N ASP A 334 20.92 -4.02 12.26
CA ASP A 334 20.32 -3.26 13.32
C ASP A 334 20.10 -4.17 14.54
N THR A 335 21.00 -4.06 15.50
CA THR A 335 20.88 -4.70 16.83
C THR A 335 19.62 -4.30 17.61
N ALA A 336 18.89 -3.30 17.11
CA ALA A 336 17.56 -2.86 17.48
C ALA A 336 16.62 -3.98 17.97
N TYR A 337 16.42 -4.99 17.13
CA TYR A 337 15.43 -6.03 17.42
C TYR A 337 15.84 -6.97 18.57
N LEU A 338 17.13 -7.02 18.91
CA LEU A 338 17.63 -7.86 20.02
C LEU A 338 17.03 -7.43 21.36
N GLN A 339 16.79 -6.13 21.55
CA GLN A 339 16.19 -5.59 22.76
C GLN A 339 14.73 -6.03 22.95
N LEU A 340 14.06 -6.39 21.85
CA LEU A 340 12.65 -6.80 21.83
C LEU A 340 12.46 -8.30 21.98
N ARG A 341 13.54 -9.10 21.99
CA ARG A 341 13.45 -10.56 22.15
C ARG A 341 12.55 -11.01 23.31
N PRO A 342 12.60 -10.40 24.51
CA PRO A 342 11.70 -10.76 25.60
C PRO A 342 10.22 -10.52 25.26
N TRP A 343 9.91 -9.39 24.63
CA TRP A 343 8.55 -9.07 24.20
C TRP A 343 8.07 -10.00 23.07
N LEU A 344 8.93 -10.26 22.08
CA LEU A 344 8.62 -11.19 20.98
C LEU A 344 8.24 -12.57 21.51
N ARG A 345 8.92 -13.08 22.54
CA ARG A 345 8.54 -14.35 23.16
C ARG A 345 7.13 -14.32 23.74
N THR A 346 6.74 -13.23 24.39
CA THR A 346 5.38 -13.04 24.93
C THR A 346 4.34 -12.98 23.83
N VAL A 347 4.65 -12.32 22.70
CA VAL A 347 3.75 -12.24 21.54
C VAL A 347 3.61 -13.60 20.86
N PHE A 348 4.70 -14.30 20.61
CA PHE A 348 4.60 -15.65 20.03
C PHE A 348 3.93 -16.64 20.99
N ALA A 349 3.93 -16.40 22.31
CA ALA A 349 3.12 -17.21 23.23
C ALA A 349 1.61 -17.11 22.96
N THR A 350 1.12 -16.04 22.33
CA THR A 350 -0.29 -15.92 21.88
C THR A 350 -0.54 -16.52 20.50
N PHE A 351 0.51 -16.95 19.79
CA PHE A 351 0.43 -17.53 18.44
C PHE A 351 -0.66 -18.60 18.28
N PRO A 352 -0.86 -19.56 19.21
CA PRO A 352 -1.88 -20.59 19.05
C PRO A 352 -3.30 -20.03 18.98
N GLY A 353 -3.62 -19.04 19.83
CA GLY A 353 -4.94 -18.39 19.84
C GLY A 353 -5.16 -17.54 18.59
N CYS A 354 -4.11 -16.83 18.16
CA CYS A 354 -4.11 -16.03 16.93
C CYS A 354 -4.31 -16.90 15.68
N LEU A 355 -3.62 -18.05 15.61
CA LEU A 355 -3.76 -19.01 14.53
C LEU A 355 -5.19 -19.56 14.43
N ALA A 356 -5.81 -19.90 15.55
CA ALA A 356 -7.19 -20.40 15.58
C ALA A 356 -8.23 -19.35 15.13
N SER A 357 -7.91 -18.06 15.26
CA SER A 357 -8.77 -16.94 14.81
C SER A 357 -8.50 -16.49 13.37
N LEU A 358 -7.48 -17.03 12.72
CA LEU A 358 -7.06 -16.60 11.39
C LEU A 358 -8.02 -17.14 10.33
N ASN A 359 -8.81 -16.25 9.75
CA ASN A 359 -9.70 -16.55 8.63
C ASN A 359 -9.06 -16.00 7.34
N GLY A 360 -8.43 -16.85 6.53
CA GLY A 360 -7.95 -16.46 5.19
C GLY A 360 -6.52 -16.89 4.88
N ILE A 361 -6.25 -17.10 3.59
CA ILE A 361 -4.96 -17.57 3.02
C ILE A 361 -3.86 -16.55 3.34
N LEU A 362 -2.72 -17.05 3.82
CA LEU A 362 -1.52 -16.24 4.03
C LEU A 362 -0.63 -16.32 2.80
N ASP A 363 -0.09 -15.17 2.40
CA ASP A 363 0.97 -15.09 1.41
C ASP A 363 2.25 -15.78 1.94
N ASP A 364 2.95 -16.47 1.05
CA ASP A 364 4.29 -17.04 1.25
C ASP A 364 5.26 -16.03 1.86
N THR A 365 5.17 -14.75 1.49
CA THR A 365 6.02 -13.70 2.07
C THR A 365 5.79 -13.53 3.58
N VAL A 366 4.53 -13.61 4.02
CA VAL A 366 4.14 -13.52 5.43
C VAL A 366 4.57 -14.77 6.18
N LEU A 367 4.38 -15.95 5.58
CA LEU A 367 4.81 -17.22 6.16
C LEU A 367 6.33 -17.29 6.34
N ALA A 368 7.08 -16.83 5.35
CA ALA A 368 8.52 -16.72 5.43
C ALA A 368 8.97 -15.75 6.52
N ALA A 369 8.30 -14.60 6.63
CA ALA A 369 8.53 -13.65 7.72
C ALA A 369 8.25 -14.29 9.09
N VAL A 370 7.16 -15.05 9.25
CA VAL A 370 6.83 -15.73 10.52
C VAL A 370 7.96 -16.68 10.93
N VAL A 371 8.47 -17.49 10.00
CA VAL A 371 9.57 -18.42 10.29
C VAL A 371 10.83 -17.68 10.72
N ARG A 372 11.25 -16.66 9.97
CA ARG A 372 12.48 -15.90 10.26
C ARG A 372 12.38 -15.16 11.59
N VAL A 373 11.26 -14.51 11.87
CA VAL A 373 11.02 -13.79 13.12
C VAL A 373 10.87 -14.75 14.31
N ALA A 374 10.16 -15.87 14.15
CA ALA A 374 10.06 -16.88 15.20
C ALA A 374 11.42 -17.51 15.53
N ARG A 375 12.28 -17.74 14.54
CA ARG A 375 13.68 -18.16 14.75
C ARG A 375 14.45 -17.11 15.55
N ALA A 376 14.40 -15.84 15.15
CA ALA A 376 15.07 -14.74 15.83
C ALA A 376 14.61 -14.56 17.29
N ALA A 377 13.35 -14.90 17.58
CA ALA A 377 12.75 -14.87 18.91
C ALA A 377 12.98 -16.13 19.75
N HIS A 378 13.56 -17.20 19.18
CA HIS A 378 13.61 -18.56 19.76
C HIS A 378 12.21 -19.15 20.05
N ALA A 379 11.21 -18.76 19.26
CA ALA A 379 9.82 -19.22 19.37
C ALA A 379 9.43 -20.22 18.26
N LEU A 380 10.36 -20.56 17.36
CA LEU A 380 10.08 -21.47 16.24
C LEU A 380 9.55 -22.85 16.65
N PRO A 381 10.02 -23.51 17.73
CA PRO A 381 9.41 -24.78 18.17
C PRO A 381 7.91 -24.65 18.49
N LEU A 382 7.50 -23.53 19.08
CA LEU A 382 6.10 -23.25 19.39
C LEU A 382 5.27 -23.07 18.10
N VAL A 383 5.81 -22.33 17.13
CA VAL A 383 5.16 -22.16 15.81
C VAL A 383 4.96 -23.52 15.13
N LEU A 384 6.00 -24.38 15.10
CA LEU A 384 5.91 -25.71 14.47
C LEU A 384 4.92 -26.63 15.18
N GLN A 385 4.84 -26.59 16.52
CA GLN A 385 3.90 -27.40 17.29
C GLN A 385 2.45 -27.08 16.94
N HIS A 386 2.14 -25.81 16.69
CA HIS A 386 0.77 -25.36 16.45
C HIS A 386 0.42 -25.23 14.96
N ALA A 387 1.41 -25.23 14.05
CA ALA A 387 1.18 -25.15 12.61
C ALA A 387 0.46 -26.37 12.01
N GLN A 388 0.31 -27.47 12.77
CA GLN A 388 -0.28 -28.73 12.30
C GLN A 388 -1.71 -28.61 11.75
N ALA A 389 -2.48 -27.60 12.18
CA ALA A 389 -3.92 -27.54 11.89
C ALA A 389 -4.30 -26.90 10.54
N TRP A 390 -3.42 -26.13 9.88
CA TRP A 390 -3.71 -25.50 8.58
C TRP A 390 -2.50 -24.76 7.96
N LEU A 391 -1.77 -23.97 8.77
CA LEU A 391 -0.64 -23.15 8.30
C LEU A 391 0.58 -23.96 7.88
N GLY A 392 0.73 -25.17 8.43
CA GLY A 392 1.99 -25.88 8.40
C GLY A 392 2.36 -26.42 7.04
N ARG A 393 1.41 -26.66 6.11
CA ARG A 393 1.78 -27.06 4.74
C ARG A 393 2.54 -25.94 4.06
N PHE A 394 2.02 -24.72 4.13
CA PHE A 394 2.58 -23.54 3.49
C PHE A 394 3.81 -22.98 4.22
N ILE A 395 4.03 -23.36 5.48
CA ILE A 395 5.25 -22.96 6.19
C ILE A 395 6.47 -23.80 5.81
N LEU A 396 6.29 -25.00 5.21
CA LEU A 396 7.40 -25.88 4.84
C LEU A 396 8.39 -25.26 3.84
N PRO A 397 7.95 -24.61 2.73
CA PRO A 397 8.85 -23.91 1.83
C PRO A 397 9.70 -22.85 2.55
N ALA A 398 9.09 -22.08 3.46
CA ALA A 398 9.80 -21.07 4.26
C ALA A 398 10.87 -21.68 5.19
N LEU A 399 10.64 -22.90 5.68
CA LEU A 399 11.58 -23.62 6.55
C LEU A 399 12.84 -24.11 5.82
N LEU A 400 12.81 -24.22 4.49
CA LEU A 400 13.97 -24.66 3.71
C LEU A 400 15.19 -23.74 3.90
N GLN A 401 14.96 -22.45 4.09
CA GLN A 401 16.01 -21.46 4.36
C GLN A 401 16.76 -21.73 5.67
N LEU A 402 16.21 -22.57 6.55
CA LEU A 402 16.82 -22.94 7.83
C LEU A 402 17.66 -24.21 7.77
N LEU A 403 17.58 -24.96 6.66
CA LEU A 403 18.30 -26.23 6.51
C LEU A 403 19.82 -26.08 6.49
N ASP A 404 20.32 -24.90 6.12
CA ASP A 404 21.75 -24.61 6.07
C ASP A 404 22.34 -24.25 7.45
N ASP A 405 21.51 -24.04 8.48
CA ASP A 405 21.95 -23.72 9.84
C ASP A 405 21.90 -24.95 10.77
N ALA A 406 22.99 -25.73 10.78
CA ALA A 406 23.14 -26.97 11.55
C ALA A 406 22.69 -26.90 13.04
N PRO A 407 23.05 -25.87 13.84
CA PRO A 407 22.58 -25.78 15.22
C PRO A 407 21.06 -25.59 15.32
N THR A 408 20.45 -24.80 14.43
CA THR A 408 18.99 -24.64 14.37
C THR A 408 18.33 -25.97 13.97
N LEU A 409 18.88 -26.67 12.98
CA LEU A 409 18.35 -27.97 12.53
C LEU A 409 18.35 -29.03 13.64
N THR A 410 19.38 -29.03 14.49
CA THR A 410 19.49 -29.98 15.61
C THR A 410 18.36 -29.81 16.62
N VAL A 411 17.99 -28.56 16.93
CA VAL A 411 16.90 -28.25 17.87
C VAL A 411 15.52 -28.53 17.27
N LEU A 412 15.39 -28.39 15.96
CA LEU A 412 14.11 -28.48 15.26
C LEU A 412 13.84 -29.84 14.62
N ARG A 413 14.80 -30.78 14.66
CA ARG A 413 14.67 -32.10 14.01
C ARG A 413 13.35 -32.80 14.35
N ASP A 414 13.06 -32.98 15.63
CA ASP A 414 11.88 -33.74 16.06
C ASP A 414 10.57 -32.99 15.79
N PRO A 415 10.45 -31.67 16.07
CA PRO A 415 9.27 -30.89 15.67
C PRO A 415 9.02 -30.90 14.16
N LEU A 416 10.07 -30.77 13.33
CA LEU A 416 9.95 -30.77 11.88
C LEU A 416 9.53 -32.14 11.35
N LEU A 417 10.14 -33.21 11.86
CA LEU A 417 9.78 -34.57 11.46
C LEU A 417 8.35 -34.88 11.88
N THR A 418 7.93 -34.47 13.07
CA THR A 418 6.54 -34.62 13.55
C THR A 418 5.57 -33.86 12.65
N LEU A 419 5.89 -32.62 12.30
CA LEU A 419 5.08 -31.79 11.40
C LEU A 419 4.93 -32.44 10.02
N VAL A 420 6.03 -32.82 9.38
CA VAL A 420 6.02 -33.49 8.07
C VAL A 420 5.26 -34.81 8.14
N THR A 421 5.48 -35.61 9.18
CA THR A 421 4.80 -36.91 9.37
C THR A 421 3.29 -36.73 9.56
N ALA A 422 2.87 -35.72 10.32
CA ALA A 422 1.45 -35.41 10.53
C ALA A 422 0.78 -35.01 9.20
N PHE A 423 1.42 -34.15 8.39
CA PHE A 423 0.88 -33.79 7.07
C PHE A 423 0.75 -34.98 6.13
N LEU A 424 1.78 -35.84 6.09
CA LEU A 424 1.74 -37.06 5.29
C LEU A 424 0.66 -38.06 5.76
N ALA A 425 0.08 -37.88 6.95
CA ALA A 425 -0.97 -38.73 7.50
C ALA A 425 -2.39 -38.13 7.35
N ASP A 426 -2.52 -36.80 7.25
CA ASP A 426 -3.80 -36.09 7.28
C ASP A 426 -4.50 -36.00 5.90
N ASP A 427 -3.76 -36.27 4.81
CA ASP A 427 -4.19 -36.05 3.42
C ASP A 427 -5.31 -37.00 2.90
N VAL A 428 -5.97 -37.74 3.80
CA VAL A 428 -6.88 -38.86 3.51
C VAL A 428 -8.38 -38.47 3.55
N ASP A 429 -8.77 -37.24 3.88
CA ASP A 429 -10.21 -36.88 4.01
C ASP A 429 -10.94 -36.67 2.65
N GLU A 430 -11.75 -37.64 2.21
CA GLU A 430 -12.01 -37.98 0.79
C GLU A 430 -12.89 -37.06 -0.10
N ASP A 431 -13.68 -36.07 0.36
CA ASP A 431 -14.91 -35.76 -0.42
C ASP A 431 -15.24 -34.31 -0.90
N HIS A 432 -14.47 -33.23 -0.66
CA HIS A 432 -15.02 -31.86 -0.84
C HIS A 432 -14.50 -30.95 -1.99
N ASP A 433 -13.34 -31.20 -2.64
CA ASP A 433 -12.70 -30.13 -3.46
C ASP A 433 -12.50 -30.43 -4.97
N HIS A 434 -12.95 -31.59 -5.47
CA HIS A 434 -12.68 -31.99 -6.87
C HIS A 434 -13.45 -31.23 -7.95
N GLU A 435 -14.61 -30.65 -7.61
CA GLU A 435 -15.39 -29.84 -8.55
C GLU A 435 -14.78 -28.44 -8.69
N GLU A 436 -14.28 -27.85 -7.60
CA GLU A 436 -13.76 -26.47 -7.59
C GLU A 436 -12.54 -26.30 -8.50
N MET A 437 -11.63 -27.29 -8.53
CA MET A 437 -10.42 -27.20 -9.35
C MET A 437 -10.66 -27.33 -10.87
N ARG A 438 -11.74 -28.01 -11.30
CA ARG A 438 -12.08 -28.16 -12.72
C ARG A 438 -12.74 -26.92 -13.32
N GLU A 439 -13.37 -26.11 -12.47
CA GLU A 439 -14.05 -24.87 -12.88
C GLU A 439 -13.09 -23.67 -12.90
N ASN A 440 -11.92 -23.80 -12.25
CA ASN A 440 -10.91 -22.77 -12.22
C ASN A 440 -10.15 -22.64 -13.55
N PRO A 441 -9.74 -21.42 -13.93
CA PRO A 441 -8.96 -21.19 -15.14
C PRO A 441 -7.53 -21.80 -15.01
N PRO A 442 -6.86 -22.14 -16.14
CA PRO A 442 -5.60 -22.90 -16.12
C PRO A 442 -4.44 -22.24 -15.35
N ASP A 443 -4.40 -20.91 -15.32
CA ASP A 443 -3.47 -20.08 -14.55
C ASP A 443 -3.65 -20.26 -13.04
N VAL A 444 -4.91 -20.29 -12.57
CA VAL A 444 -5.22 -20.56 -11.15
C VAL A 444 -4.85 -22.00 -10.79
N VAL A 445 -5.11 -22.96 -11.67
CA VAL A 445 -4.68 -24.35 -11.48
C VAL A 445 -3.17 -24.47 -11.42
N GLU A 446 -2.43 -23.80 -12.31
CA GLU A 446 -0.97 -23.76 -12.25
C GLU A 446 -0.48 -23.14 -10.94
N MET A 447 -1.09 -22.05 -10.47
CA MET A 447 -0.73 -21.41 -9.20
C MET A 447 -0.93 -22.35 -8.00
N LEU A 448 -2.11 -22.97 -7.86
CA LEU A 448 -2.39 -23.92 -6.79
C LEU A 448 -1.42 -25.11 -6.79
N LEU A 449 -1.08 -25.62 -7.98
CA LEU A 449 -0.15 -26.73 -8.12
C LEU A 449 1.32 -26.34 -7.91
N ARG A 450 1.68 -25.06 -8.12
CA ARG A 450 3.00 -24.54 -7.76
C ARG A 450 3.18 -24.52 -6.25
N ASP A 451 2.14 -24.15 -5.50
CA ASP A 451 2.17 -24.22 -4.04
C ASP A 451 2.33 -25.68 -3.59
N GLU A 452 1.58 -26.60 -4.19
CA GLU A 452 1.69 -28.03 -3.91
C GLU A 452 3.09 -28.59 -4.24
N LEU A 453 3.66 -28.20 -5.38
CA LEU A 453 5.04 -28.51 -5.74
C LEU A 453 6.01 -28.00 -4.66
N ALA A 454 5.88 -26.74 -4.25
CA ALA A 454 6.75 -26.14 -3.25
C ALA A 454 6.67 -26.89 -1.91
N VAL A 455 5.47 -27.29 -1.49
CA VAL A 455 5.22 -28.08 -0.28
C VAL A 455 5.87 -29.46 -0.38
N LEU A 456 5.60 -30.22 -1.45
CA LEU A 456 6.15 -31.57 -1.63
C LEU A 456 7.67 -31.56 -1.79
N GLN A 457 8.20 -30.57 -2.51
CA GLN A 457 9.64 -30.32 -2.60
C GLN A 457 10.23 -30.05 -1.22
N ALA A 458 9.57 -29.20 -0.43
CA ALA A 458 10.06 -28.88 0.89
C ALA A 458 10.08 -30.09 1.83
N MET A 459 9.00 -30.89 1.83
CA MET A 459 8.94 -32.15 2.57
C MET A 459 10.07 -33.10 2.18
N LEU A 460 10.31 -33.28 0.88
CA LEU A 460 11.36 -34.18 0.40
C LEU A 460 12.75 -33.73 0.88
N LEU A 461 13.06 -32.45 0.72
CA LEU A 461 14.34 -31.88 1.15
C LEU A 461 14.52 -31.99 2.67
N LEU A 462 13.47 -31.71 3.44
CA LEU A 462 13.48 -31.86 4.90
C LEU A 462 13.72 -33.32 5.30
N LEU A 463 13.00 -34.27 4.72
CA LEU A 463 13.17 -35.69 5.03
C LEU A 463 14.58 -36.19 4.68
N ARG A 464 15.14 -35.77 3.53
CA ARG A 464 16.52 -36.10 3.18
C ARG A 464 17.54 -35.54 4.17
N ARG A 465 17.35 -34.30 4.63
CA ARG A 465 18.26 -33.65 5.58
C ARG A 465 18.14 -34.17 7.01
N LEU A 466 16.97 -34.67 7.39
CA LEU A 466 16.69 -35.16 8.74
C LEU A 466 16.82 -36.69 8.88
N ASP A 467 17.24 -37.39 7.82
CA ASP A 467 17.20 -38.85 7.71
C ASP A 467 15.81 -39.44 8.02
N GLY A 468 14.77 -38.75 7.55
CA GLY A 468 13.37 -39.12 7.75
C GLY A 468 12.88 -40.23 6.81
N PRO A 469 11.69 -40.80 7.07
CA PRO A 469 11.16 -41.93 6.30
C PRO A 469 10.65 -41.51 4.92
N LEU A 470 11.50 -41.58 3.89
CA LEU A 470 11.12 -41.27 2.49
C LEU A 470 9.95 -42.10 1.97
N ASP A 471 9.73 -43.31 2.50
CA ASP A 471 8.60 -44.15 2.11
C ASP A 471 7.25 -43.57 2.53
N MET A 472 7.19 -42.70 3.55
CA MET A 472 5.97 -41.95 3.88
C MET A 472 5.66 -40.91 2.83
N TRP A 473 6.68 -40.17 2.38
CA TRP A 473 6.53 -39.18 1.31
C TRP A 473 6.14 -39.85 0.00
N ARG A 474 6.77 -40.98 -0.36
CA ARG A 474 6.38 -41.77 -1.54
C ARG A 474 4.93 -42.22 -1.47
N ARG A 475 4.47 -42.67 -0.29
CA ARG A 475 3.07 -43.05 -0.09
C ARG A 475 2.15 -41.85 -0.28
N ALA A 476 2.41 -40.73 0.37
CA ALA A 476 1.57 -39.53 0.24
C ALA A 476 1.48 -39.06 -1.22
N VAL A 477 2.61 -38.97 -1.93
CA VAL A 477 2.61 -38.61 -3.37
C VAL A 477 1.85 -39.65 -4.21
N ALA A 478 1.96 -40.94 -3.89
CA ALA A 478 1.23 -42.00 -4.60
C ALA A 478 -0.26 -42.10 -4.23
N THR A 479 -0.66 -41.60 -3.07
CA THR A 479 -2.06 -41.49 -2.66
C THR A 479 -2.63 -40.10 -2.91
N HIS A 480 -1.82 -39.19 -3.45
CA HIS A 480 -2.24 -37.82 -3.72
C HIS A 480 -3.40 -37.84 -4.71
N ARG A 481 -4.47 -37.12 -4.38
CA ARG A 481 -5.78 -37.24 -5.02
C ARG A 481 -5.77 -36.92 -6.51
N GLN A 482 -4.81 -36.09 -6.91
CA GLN A 482 -4.62 -35.63 -8.28
C GLN A 482 -3.58 -36.43 -9.05
N LEU A 483 -3.12 -37.58 -8.56
CA LEU A 483 -2.07 -38.37 -9.21
C LEU A 483 -2.41 -38.75 -10.66
N HIS A 484 -3.69 -38.86 -11.00
CA HIS A 484 -4.16 -39.16 -12.35
C HIS A 484 -4.52 -37.92 -13.18
N ASP A 485 -4.38 -36.73 -12.60
CA ASP A 485 -4.56 -35.45 -13.26
C ASP A 485 -3.32 -35.10 -14.08
N VAL A 486 -3.55 -34.67 -15.31
CA VAL A 486 -2.49 -34.20 -16.23
C VAL A 486 -1.80 -32.97 -15.64
N ALA A 487 -2.57 -32.06 -15.03
CA ALA A 487 -2.04 -30.85 -14.43
C ALA A 487 -1.06 -31.18 -13.30
N PHE A 488 -1.39 -32.13 -12.43
CA PHE A 488 -0.50 -32.58 -11.36
C PHE A 488 0.77 -33.26 -11.91
N ALA A 489 0.64 -34.11 -12.94
CA ALA A 489 1.79 -34.70 -13.59
C ALA A 489 2.73 -33.64 -14.20
N ARG A 490 2.15 -32.62 -14.85
CA ARG A 490 2.84 -31.53 -15.53
C ARG A 490 3.52 -30.56 -14.57
N TYR A 491 2.79 -30.05 -13.58
CA TYR A 491 3.24 -28.96 -12.71
C TYR A 491 3.88 -29.44 -11.41
N VAL A 492 3.69 -30.71 -11.01
CA VAL A 492 4.26 -31.25 -9.76
C VAL A 492 5.25 -32.38 -10.03
N LEU A 493 4.82 -33.49 -10.64
CA LEU A 493 5.65 -34.69 -10.74
C LEU A 493 6.87 -34.52 -11.67
N VAL A 494 6.70 -33.87 -12.83
CA VAL A 494 7.81 -33.60 -13.76
C VAL A 494 8.85 -32.67 -13.14
N PRO A 495 8.50 -31.53 -12.52
CA PRO A 495 9.46 -30.70 -11.79
C PRO A 495 10.15 -31.44 -10.64
N LEU A 496 9.42 -32.22 -9.83
CA LEU A 496 10.03 -33.04 -8.78
C LEU A 496 11.03 -34.04 -9.36
N HIS A 497 10.69 -34.72 -10.46
CA HIS A 497 11.59 -35.62 -11.16
C HIS A 497 12.86 -34.89 -11.58
N GLN A 498 12.75 -33.72 -12.21
CA GLN A 498 13.89 -32.94 -12.67
C GLN A 498 14.80 -32.52 -11.50
N MET A 499 14.22 -32.16 -10.36
CA MET A 499 14.96 -31.79 -9.16
C MET A 499 15.79 -32.95 -8.61
N VAL A 500 15.23 -34.16 -8.51
CA VAL A 500 15.90 -35.30 -7.87
C VAL A 500 16.76 -36.12 -8.82
N ARG A 501 16.61 -35.88 -10.13
CA ARG A 501 17.19 -36.67 -11.22
C ARG A 501 18.70 -36.85 -11.17
N ASP A 502 19.41 -35.89 -10.57
CA ASP A 502 20.87 -35.88 -10.50
C ASP A 502 21.39 -36.43 -9.15
N ASP A 503 20.52 -36.55 -8.14
CA ASP A 503 20.89 -36.94 -6.77
C ASP A 503 20.41 -38.34 -6.38
N ASP A 504 19.32 -38.84 -6.99
CA ASP A 504 18.64 -40.07 -6.57
C ASP A 504 17.89 -40.71 -7.75
N ASP A 505 18.60 -41.59 -8.47
CA ASP A 505 18.09 -42.28 -9.65
C ASP A 505 16.85 -43.14 -9.37
N ASP A 506 16.75 -43.72 -8.18
CA ASP A 506 15.63 -44.58 -7.81
C ASP A 506 14.37 -43.76 -7.59
N LEU A 507 14.47 -42.62 -6.89
CA LEU A 507 13.35 -41.70 -6.72
C LEU A 507 12.94 -41.05 -8.04
N ALA A 508 13.91 -40.64 -8.87
CA ALA A 508 13.64 -40.11 -10.20
C ALA A 508 12.88 -41.14 -11.05
N ARG A 509 13.38 -42.37 -11.13
CA ARG A 509 12.73 -43.45 -11.88
C ARG A 509 11.31 -43.69 -11.38
N TRP A 510 11.10 -43.70 -10.07
CA TRP A 510 9.78 -43.86 -9.48
C TRP A 510 8.83 -42.71 -9.86
N LEU A 511 9.25 -41.44 -9.74
CA LEU A 511 8.44 -40.29 -10.17
C LEU A 511 8.09 -40.36 -11.67
N ALA A 512 9.04 -40.79 -12.50
CA ALA A 512 8.79 -41.00 -13.93
C ALA A 512 7.73 -42.08 -14.19
N THR A 513 7.69 -43.17 -13.39
CA THR A 513 6.64 -44.20 -13.53
C THR A 513 5.25 -43.69 -13.19
N LEU A 514 5.14 -42.66 -12.35
CA LEU A 514 3.86 -42.02 -12.01
C LEU A 514 3.41 -41.03 -13.09
N ALA A 515 4.30 -40.13 -13.52
CA ALA A 515 3.94 -39.04 -14.43
C ALA A 515 3.77 -39.51 -15.89
N ARG A 516 4.63 -40.43 -16.36
CA ARG A 516 4.72 -40.80 -17.78
C ARG A 516 3.41 -41.38 -18.33
N PRO A 517 2.73 -42.35 -17.69
CA PRO A 517 1.51 -42.92 -18.24
C PRO A 517 0.37 -41.90 -18.37
N VAL A 518 0.32 -40.90 -17.47
CA VAL A 518 -0.69 -39.84 -17.48
C VAL A 518 -0.46 -38.91 -18.68
N LEU A 519 0.75 -38.39 -18.83
CA LEU A 519 1.11 -37.51 -19.95
C LEU A 519 1.01 -38.22 -21.32
N GLN A 520 1.45 -39.49 -21.40
CA GLN A 520 1.32 -40.28 -22.63
C GLN A 520 -0.14 -40.51 -23.02
N ARG A 521 -1.00 -40.84 -22.05
CA ARG A 521 -2.43 -41.04 -22.31
C ARG A 521 -3.09 -39.74 -22.75
N HIS A 522 -2.76 -38.62 -22.11
CA HIS A 522 -3.30 -37.31 -22.49
C HIS A 522 -2.90 -36.94 -23.92
N LEU A 523 -1.60 -36.97 -24.26
CA LEU A 523 -1.12 -36.66 -25.61
C LEU A 523 -1.59 -37.65 -26.69
N ALA A 524 -1.93 -38.90 -26.33
CA ALA A 524 -2.51 -39.86 -27.26
C ALA A 524 -4.00 -39.59 -27.54
N ASN A 525 -4.72 -39.03 -26.57
CA ASN A 525 -6.15 -38.74 -26.68
C ASN A 525 -6.42 -37.33 -27.24
N ASP A 526 -5.52 -36.38 -26.97
CA ASP A 526 -5.65 -35.00 -27.42
C ASP A 526 -4.99 -34.82 -28.79
N MET A 527 -5.74 -34.21 -29.71
CA MET A 527 -5.16 -33.81 -30.99
C MET A 527 -4.19 -32.67 -30.76
N ALA A 528 -2.97 -32.79 -31.31
CA ALA A 528 -1.99 -31.71 -31.30
C ALA A 528 -2.64 -30.41 -31.79
N PRO A 529 -2.62 -29.32 -30.99
CA PRO A 529 -3.31 -28.10 -31.36
C PRO A 529 -2.67 -27.54 -32.62
N SER A 530 -3.48 -27.27 -33.64
CA SER A 530 -3.06 -26.50 -34.81
C SER A 530 -2.59 -25.13 -34.31
N ARG A 531 -1.32 -24.76 -34.56
CA ARG A 531 -0.81 -23.44 -34.20
C ARG A 531 -1.75 -22.36 -34.77
N PRO A 532 -2.41 -21.56 -33.92
CA PRO A 532 -3.28 -20.49 -34.38
C PRO A 532 -2.44 -19.46 -35.15
N ASN A 533 -3.05 -18.80 -36.13
CA ASN A 533 -2.47 -17.56 -36.63
C ASN A 533 -2.65 -16.49 -35.54
N TRP A 534 -1.57 -16.21 -34.80
CA TRP A 534 -1.57 -15.27 -33.68
C TRP A 534 -1.43 -13.80 -34.10
N VAL A 535 -1.44 -13.49 -35.39
CA VAL A 535 -1.40 -12.10 -35.84
C VAL A 535 -2.74 -11.41 -35.55
N ILE A 536 -2.70 -10.31 -34.80
CA ILE A 536 -3.85 -9.45 -34.46
C ILE A 536 -3.59 -8.06 -35.05
N PRO A 537 -3.93 -7.82 -36.33
CA PRO A 537 -3.53 -6.60 -37.04
C PRO A 537 -4.42 -5.38 -36.75
N SER A 538 -5.54 -5.58 -36.05
CA SER A 538 -6.64 -4.61 -35.82
C SER A 538 -6.33 -3.55 -34.76
N VAL A 539 -5.36 -3.80 -33.87
CA VAL A 539 -5.11 -2.93 -32.71
C VAL A 539 -3.99 -1.95 -33.02
N GLN A 540 -4.36 -0.73 -33.36
CA GLN A 540 -3.46 0.42 -33.36
C GLN A 540 -3.48 1.10 -32.00
N LEU A 541 -2.30 1.31 -31.42
CA LEU A 541 -2.10 2.01 -30.16
C LEU A 541 -1.86 3.50 -30.41
N PRO A 542 -2.35 4.39 -29.54
CA PRO A 542 -2.29 5.84 -29.75
C PRO A 542 -0.91 6.46 -29.50
N CYS A 543 0.11 5.64 -29.20
CA CYS A 543 1.37 6.08 -28.63
C CYS A 543 2.54 5.21 -29.14
N ASP A 544 3.72 5.81 -29.30
CA ASP A 544 4.96 5.12 -29.72
C ASP A 544 5.95 4.93 -28.55
N CYS A 545 5.46 4.90 -27.30
CA CYS A 545 6.33 4.61 -26.16
C CYS A 545 6.81 3.16 -26.17
N VAL A 546 7.89 2.85 -25.44
CA VAL A 546 8.51 1.52 -25.38
C VAL A 546 7.49 0.40 -25.13
N GLN A 547 6.54 0.61 -24.22
CA GLN A 547 5.50 -0.39 -23.94
C GLN A 547 4.47 -0.52 -25.07
N CYS A 548 4.01 0.60 -25.65
CA CYS A 548 3.11 0.56 -26.80
C CYS A 548 3.78 -0.18 -27.97
N THR A 549 5.06 0.13 -28.28
CA THR A 549 5.81 -0.57 -29.32
C THR A 549 5.96 -2.07 -29.03
N ALA A 550 6.21 -2.44 -27.77
CA ALA A 550 6.28 -3.85 -27.37
C ALA A 550 4.94 -4.58 -27.59
N ILE A 551 3.82 -3.95 -27.23
CA ILE A 551 2.47 -4.49 -27.45
C ILE A 551 2.19 -4.62 -28.95
N THR A 552 2.46 -3.59 -29.77
CA THR A 552 2.24 -3.65 -31.22
C THR A 552 3.11 -4.72 -31.89
N SER A 553 4.39 -4.83 -31.49
CA SER A 553 5.28 -5.90 -31.96
C SER A 553 4.77 -7.27 -31.54
N PHE A 554 4.26 -7.41 -30.32
CA PHE A 554 3.67 -8.65 -29.84
C PHE A 554 2.44 -9.03 -30.65
N LEU A 555 1.49 -8.12 -30.86
CA LEU A 555 0.25 -8.39 -31.59
C LEU A 555 0.49 -8.77 -33.05
N SER A 556 1.54 -8.22 -33.67
CA SER A 556 1.93 -8.54 -35.05
C SER A 556 2.78 -9.81 -35.20
N ASP A 557 3.38 -10.32 -34.12
CA ASP A 557 4.24 -11.51 -34.16
C ASP A 557 3.41 -12.81 -34.18
N GLU A 558 3.52 -13.58 -35.27
CA GLU A 558 2.82 -14.87 -35.43
C GLU A 558 3.36 -15.98 -34.52
N THR A 559 4.58 -15.82 -33.99
CA THR A 559 5.30 -16.84 -33.22
C THR A 559 5.14 -16.69 -31.71
N ARG A 560 4.77 -15.49 -31.25
CA ARG A 560 4.61 -15.18 -29.82
C ARG A 560 3.14 -15.16 -29.41
N SER A 561 2.83 -15.91 -28.36
CA SER A 561 1.51 -15.97 -27.73
C SER A 561 1.42 -15.29 -26.37
N LEU A 562 2.57 -14.95 -25.78
CA LEU A 562 2.68 -14.34 -24.45
C LEU A 562 3.60 -13.10 -24.50
N LEU A 563 3.21 -12.03 -23.83
CA LEU A 563 4.06 -10.87 -23.55
C LEU A 563 3.94 -10.51 -22.06
N SER A 564 5.06 -10.23 -21.39
CA SER A 564 5.08 -9.70 -20.03
C SER A 564 5.66 -8.28 -20.04
N LEU A 565 4.97 -7.35 -19.37
CA LEU A 565 5.33 -5.94 -19.25
C LEU A 565 5.46 -5.58 -17.77
N PRO A 566 6.44 -4.75 -17.35
CA PRO A 566 6.52 -4.29 -15.97
C PRO A 566 5.34 -3.36 -15.64
N HIS A 567 4.74 -3.55 -14.46
CA HIS A 567 3.62 -2.73 -13.98
C HIS A 567 4.09 -1.31 -13.57
N ILE A 568 5.34 -1.16 -13.16
CA ILE A 568 5.91 0.15 -12.82
C ILE A 568 6.14 0.94 -14.10
N GLY A 569 5.49 2.10 -14.19
CA GLY A 569 5.61 3.00 -15.34
C GLY A 569 4.76 2.57 -16.54
N LEU A 570 3.61 1.92 -16.33
CA LEU A 570 2.64 1.69 -17.39
C LEU A 570 2.32 3.00 -18.12
N CYS A 571 2.25 2.92 -19.45
CA CYS A 571 1.87 4.05 -20.29
C CYS A 571 0.54 4.64 -19.77
N PRO A 572 0.41 5.97 -19.61
CA PRO A 572 -0.87 6.57 -19.17
C PRO A 572 -2.06 6.22 -20.07
N LEU A 573 -1.80 5.85 -21.33
CA LEU A 573 -2.80 5.42 -22.29
C LEU A 573 -3.07 3.91 -22.26
N PHE A 574 -2.37 3.14 -21.41
CA PHE A 574 -2.54 1.70 -21.27
C PHE A 574 -3.97 1.33 -20.88
N SER A 575 -4.62 2.08 -19.99
CA SER A 575 -6.02 1.84 -19.58
C SER A 575 -7.01 1.91 -20.76
N ALA A 576 -6.73 2.72 -21.79
CA ALA A 576 -7.53 2.76 -23.01
C ALA A 576 -7.28 1.55 -23.92
N VAL A 577 -6.05 1.01 -23.90
CA VAL A 577 -5.64 -0.18 -24.64
C VAL A 577 -6.19 -1.45 -23.99
N GLU A 578 -6.12 -1.50 -22.66
CA GLU A 578 -6.61 -2.58 -21.81
C GLU A 578 -8.07 -2.91 -22.10
N LYS A 579 -8.91 -1.89 -22.32
CA LYS A 579 -10.33 -2.08 -22.68
C LYS A 579 -10.56 -2.67 -24.09
N ARG A 580 -9.59 -2.54 -25.00
CA ARG A 580 -9.71 -2.97 -26.41
C ARG A 580 -9.14 -4.37 -26.66
N LEU A 581 -8.13 -4.78 -25.90
CA LEU A 581 -7.45 -6.06 -26.08
C LEU A 581 -8.38 -7.28 -25.87
N PRO A 582 -9.29 -7.31 -24.86
CA PRO A 582 -10.21 -8.43 -24.66
C PRO A 582 -11.17 -8.65 -25.84
N SER A 583 -11.62 -7.57 -26.51
CA SER A 583 -12.51 -7.71 -27.68
C SER A 583 -11.82 -8.39 -28.88
N GLU A 584 -10.49 -8.39 -28.91
CA GLU A 584 -9.68 -9.09 -29.92
C GLU A 584 -9.22 -10.47 -29.43
N GLY A 585 -9.73 -10.92 -28.29
CA GLY A 585 -9.40 -12.21 -27.66
C GLY A 585 -8.06 -12.25 -26.95
N VAL A 586 -7.44 -11.09 -26.69
CA VAL A 586 -6.22 -11.00 -25.87
C VAL A 586 -6.64 -10.92 -24.41
N ALA A 587 -6.33 -11.95 -23.63
CA ALA A 587 -6.50 -11.91 -22.18
C ALA A 587 -5.39 -11.06 -21.56
N ILE A 588 -5.77 -10.28 -20.56
CA ILE A 588 -4.85 -9.48 -19.74
C ILE A 588 -4.91 -10.08 -18.36
N ASP A 589 -3.74 -10.46 -17.86
CA ASP A 589 -3.59 -11.03 -16.55
C ASP A 589 -2.57 -10.19 -15.78
N GLU A 590 -2.83 -9.96 -14.49
CA GLU A 590 -1.90 -9.30 -13.61
C GLU A 590 -1.10 -10.37 -12.90
N SER A 591 0.23 -10.25 -12.90
CA SER A 591 1.05 -11.19 -12.15
C SER A 591 0.55 -11.26 -10.70
N PRO A 592 0.58 -12.41 -10.00
CA PRO A 592 0.14 -12.52 -8.61
C PRO A 592 0.83 -11.50 -7.67
N THR A 593 2.06 -11.13 -8.01
CA THR A 593 2.86 -10.12 -7.28
C THR A 593 2.52 -8.66 -7.63
N GLY A 594 1.59 -8.40 -8.56
CA GLY A 594 1.28 -7.08 -9.11
C GLY A 594 2.45 -6.40 -9.84
N SER A 595 3.57 -7.09 -10.07
CA SER A 595 4.79 -6.48 -10.60
C SER A 595 4.81 -6.39 -12.12
N HIS A 596 4.03 -7.23 -12.81
CA HIS A 596 3.95 -7.30 -14.27
C HIS A 596 2.51 -7.46 -14.75
N VAL A 597 2.23 -6.97 -15.96
CA VAL A 597 1.02 -7.24 -16.73
C VAL A 597 1.36 -8.21 -17.86
N VAL A 598 0.58 -9.27 -17.99
CA VAL A 598 0.79 -10.36 -18.93
C VAL A 598 -0.32 -10.33 -19.98
N LEU A 599 0.07 -10.24 -21.25
CA LEU A 599 -0.85 -10.31 -22.39
C LEU A 599 -0.78 -11.70 -23.02
N GLN A 600 -1.93 -12.35 -23.16
CA GLN A 600 -2.05 -13.70 -23.67
C GLN A 600 -2.95 -13.73 -24.90
N LYS A 601 -2.45 -14.25 -26.02
CA LYS A 601 -3.24 -14.39 -27.25
C LYS A 601 -4.22 -15.56 -27.16
N PRO A 602 -5.25 -15.59 -28.04
CA PRO A 602 -6.20 -16.70 -28.08
C PRO A 602 -5.50 -18.07 -28.16
N ARG A 603 -5.99 -19.02 -27.36
CA ARG A 603 -5.50 -20.41 -27.29
C ARG A 603 -4.03 -20.54 -26.88
N HIS A 604 -3.44 -19.51 -26.25
CA HIS A 604 -2.09 -19.59 -25.68
C HIS A 604 -1.94 -20.80 -24.75
N TRP A 605 -2.82 -20.91 -23.74
CA TRP A 605 -2.80 -21.99 -22.75
C TRP A 605 -2.83 -23.38 -23.38
N ILE A 606 -3.73 -23.64 -24.33
CA ILE A 606 -3.82 -24.94 -25.01
C ILE A 606 -2.49 -25.31 -25.68
N CYS A 607 -1.84 -24.36 -26.35
CA CYS A 607 -0.56 -24.61 -27.02
C CYS A 607 0.59 -24.74 -26.02
N TYR A 608 0.56 -23.96 -24.94
CA TYR A 608 1.54 -23.96 -23.88
C TYR A 608 1.52 -25.27 -23.08
N GLU A 609 0.35 -25.70 -22.63
CA GLU A 609 0.16 -26.95 -21.88
C GLU A 609 0.58 -28.17 -22.70
N HIS A 610 0.16 -28.26 -23.96
CA HIS A 610 0.61 -29.34 -24.84
C HIS A 610 2.14 -29.32 -25.03
N ALA A 611 2.75 -28.14 -25.16
CA ALA A 611 4.21 -28.02 -25.24
C ALA A 611 4.90 -28.45 -23.94
N LEU A 612 4.33 -28.14 -22.78
CA LEU A 612 4.79 -28.60 -21.48
C LEU A 612 4.70 -30.12 -21.34
N ASP A 613 3.65 -30.76 -21.84
CA ASP A 613 3.50 -32.22 -21.77
C ASP A 613 4.55 -32.94 -22.63
N VAL A 614 4.76 -32.44 -23.86
CA VAL A 614 5.80 -32.96 -24.76
C VAL A 614 7.19 -32.77 -24.15
N ALA A 615 7.47 -31.59 -23.60
CA ALA A 615 8.74 -31.30 -22.93
C ALA A 615 8.91 -32.15 -21.65
N GLY A 616 7.82 -32.36 -20.91
CA GLY A 616 7.78 -33.20 -19.72
C GLY A 616 8.13 -34.64 -20.05
N LEU A 617 7.50 -35.25 -21.05
CA LEU A 617 7.85 -36.59 -21.52
C LEU A 617 9.32 -36.68 -21.97
N ALA A 618 9.78 -35.72 -22.76
CA ALA A 618 11.19 -35.68 -23.17
C ALA A 618 12.14 -35.59 -21.97
N ALA A 619 11.77 -34.84 -20.93
CA ALA A 619 12.55 -34.74 -19.70
C ALA A 619 12.56 -36.05 -18.89
N LEU A 620 11.44 -36.79 -18.87
CA LEU A 620 11.31 -38.11 -18.23
C LEU A 620 12.05 -39.22 -18.98
N ASP A 621 12.24 -39.07 -20.30
CA ASP A 621 12.88 -40.08 -21.17
C ASP A 621 14.37 -39.82 -21.42
N ALA A 622 14.85 -38.60 -21.19
CA ALA A 622 16.22 -38.24 -21.50
C ALA A 622 17.23 -39.15 -20.78
N THR A 623 18.23 -39.63 -21.53
CA THR A 623 19.35 -40.41 -20.99
C THR A 623 20.43 -39.48 -20.45
N ASP A 624 21.39 -40.02 -19.69
CA ASP A 624 22.55 -39.25 -19.21
C ASP A 624 23.42 -38.71 -20.35
N GLU A 625 23.43 -39.38 -21.50
CA GLU A 625 24.16 -38.92 -22.69
C GLU A 625 23.50 -37.71 -23.34
N ASP A 626 22.17 -37.72 -23.50
CA ASP A 626 21.38 -36.59 -24.02
C ASP A 626 21.56 -35.34 -23.13
N ARG A 627 21.68 -35.56 -21.81
CA ARG A 627 21.91 -34.51 -20.80
C ARG A 627 23.29 -33.88 -20.93
N HIS A 628 24.34 -34.69 -21.05
CA HIS A 628 25.69 -34.16 -21.22
C HIS A 628 25.81 -33.38 -22.53
N ALA A 629 25.14 -33.82 -23.59
CA ALA A 629 25.05 -33.06 -24.84
C ALA A 629 24.34 -31.70 -24.64
N ALA A 630 23.17 -31.68 -23.99
CA ALA A 630 22.43 -30.44 -23.72
C ALA A 630 23.19 -29.47 -22.80
N LYS A 631 23.87 -29.96 -21.76
CA LYS A 631 24.68 -29.15 -20.83
C LYS A 631 25.93 -28.58 -21.52
N ARG A 632 26.57 -29.35 -22.40
CA ARG A 632 27.66 -28.85 -23.26
C ARG A 632 27.17 -27.77 -24.22
N GLN A 633 25.98 -27.95 -24.80
CA GLN A 633 25.39 -26.97 -25.71
C GLN A 633 25.00 -25.66 -24.99
N ARG A 634 24.53 -25.73 -23.74
CA ARG A 634 24.25 -24.53 -22.91
C ARG A 634 25.53 -23.81 -22.49
N ARG A 635 26.58 -24.54 -22.11
CA ARG A 635 27.88 -23.93 -21.79
C ARG A 635 28.51 -23.24 -23.00
N GLY A 636 28.44 -23.87 -24.18
CA GLY A 636 28.91 -23.26 -25.43
C GLY A 636 28.17 -21.96 -25.78
N ARG A 637 26.84 -21.90 -25.59
CA ARG A 637 26.08 -20.65 -25.84
C ARG A 637 26.32 -19.55 -24.81
N CYS A 638 26.59 -19.87 -23.55
CA CYS A 638 26.96 -18.86 -22.56
C CYS A 638 28.35 -18.28 -22.82
N GLU A 639 29.30 -19.09 -23.30
CA GLU A 639 30.65 -18.63 -23.69
C GLU A 639 30.60 -17.71 -24.93
N ASP A 640 29.74 -18.00 -25.90
CA ASP A 640 29.54 -17.12 -27.07
C ASP A 640 28.85 -15.78 -26.70
N LEU A 641 27.98 -15.76 -25.68
CA LEU A 641 27.34 -14.53 -25.18
C LEU A 641 28.26 -13.70 -24.27
N THR A 642 29.39 -14.23 -23.80
CA THR A 642 30.38 -13.46 -23.02
C THR A 642 31.47 -12.82 -23.89
N ILE A 643 31.52 -13.12 -25.19
CA ILE A 643 32.50 -12.55 -26.13
C ILE A 643 31.93 -11.33 -26.89
N GLU A 644 30.64 -11.05 -26.78
CA GLU A 644 30.00 -9.82 -27.29
C GLU A 644 29.24 -9.08 -26.17
N MET A 645 29.98 -8.49 -25.22
CA MET A 645 29.55 -7.35 -24.41
C MET A 645 30.71 -6.38 -24.20
#